data_AF-A0A6J4X1R2-F1
#
_entry.id   AF-A0A6J4X1R2-F1
#
_cell.length_a   1.000
_cell.length_b   1.000
_cell.length_c   1.000
_cell.angle_alpha   90.00
_cell.angle_beta   90.00
_cell.angle_gamma   90.00
#
_symmetry.space_group_name_H-M   'P 1'
#
loop_
_entity.id
_entity.type
_entity.pdbx_description
1 polymer ?
#
loop_
_entity_poly.entity_id
_entity_poly.type
_entity_poly.pdbx_seq_one_letter_code
_entity_poly.pdbx_strand_id
1 'polypeptide(L)'
;MTYTEVDSVEGQAGDFNVTLTKKPRYIIEDRCTGCATCMEYCPVEYPDKYNQEISKNKAVHIYFSQAIPLVTYIDQSCIYLKEKKCRICEGVCKTDAIDFQQAPEKMDVTVGAIILSPGLEPYDPKVGGEYGYGKMQNVVTSLDFERLLCATGPHEGEILRESDMKHPHKIAWIQCVGSRRVTPGSNSYCSAVCCTYTQKQVILTKDHDAEAECTIFHNDIRSYGKDFEPFYQRTEQLPGIRFIRGYPAVVGENPQSKNVILKYATADDGVKQEEFDMVVLSIGLNPPADYKNLAAKFGIELNSHGFCKAIPANPMETTRPGIFASGAFQSPMDIPESVFSASGAGSQCGEFLDYRRGKLSKERIYPPEKDVSQEEARVGVFVCHCGANIGRVVDVPSVVEYSRTLDNVVHAQEQLFSCATDSAHSIAEMIQEKGLNRVVVAACSPRTLEPLFRDTLREAGINQYYFEMANIREHCSWVHFREKEDATAKAKDITRMSVARASQLQPLQEIDLPVNKTALVVGGGIAGMTCALSIAEQGHEVYLLEKDTDLGGTARKIHYTLDGMDVQAYLRGVVRQVYQHPSIHVYTDAVITEATGYVGNFVTKVKSERGPAEIKHGAAVIAVGAQAYKPAEYLYGEDDRVLTNLELEDRIIKGDEKLINSQSLVMIQCVGCRNEDRNYCARICCNQSIKNALKLKKINPMMDIYILFRDIRTYGFAEDYYREASNNDVKFIRYEPEDEPRVEAAEQEGRPVLRVAVTDPILGQKLAIDADYLALAAAVISPAGNRELSQLFKVSLGPDDFFKEAHVKLRPVEFGTEGVYLCGMAHYPKHIPEAINQAYGAASRAVTLLAHDTVTVSGSVCEVTEKKCMGCGACISACTYNAIEFRKTRQGNKAVVNPILCKGDGLCNAKCPTGAIYLKHFTDEDLLSQIDAAVADG
;
A
#
# COMPACT_ATOMS: atom_id res chain seq x y z
N MET A 1 -12.61 -17.78 9.01
CA MET A 1 -13.53 -17.74 10.16
C MET A 1 -13.47 -16.35 10.77
N THR A 2 -14.61 -15.73 11.05
CA THR A 2 -14.69 -14.39 11.66
C THR A 2 -15.35 -14.48 13.03
N TYR A 3 -15.19 -13.45 13.88
CA TYR A 3 -15.73 -13.42 15.25
C TYR A 3 -15.30 -14.63 16.11
N THR A 4 -14.02 -15.01 15.96
CA THR A 4 -13.38 -16.16 16.62
C THR A 4 -12.09 -15.69 17.28
N GLU A 5 -11.80 -16.19 18.48
CA GLU A 5 -10.58 -15.89 19.22
C GLU A 5 -9.75 -17.16 19.47
N VAL A 6 -8.43 -16.98 19.64
CA VAL A 6 -7.53 -18.06 20.03
C VAL A 6 -7.52 -18.16 21.56
N ASP A 7 -7.91 -19.32 22.07
CA ASP A 7 -7.90 -19.65 23.50
C ASP A 7 -6.48 -20.05 23.94
N SER A 8 -5.89 -21.04 23.26
CA SER A 8 -4.58 -21.61 23.58
C SER A 8 -3.84 -22.11 22.33
N VAL A 9 -2.51 -22.17 22.44
CA VAL A 9 -1.62 -22.71 21.40
C VAL A 9 -0.61 -23.65 22.06
N GLU A 10 -0.71 -24.93 21.73
CA GLU A 10 0.17 -25.99 22.23
C GLU A 10 0.96 -26.60 21.08
N GLY A 11 2.04 -27.31 21.40
CA GLY A 11 2.91 -27.96 20.41
C GLY A 11 4.09 -27.11 19.97
N GLN A 12 4.66 -27.49 18.82
CA GLN A 12 5.94 -26.97 18.32
C GLN A 12 5.88 -26.69 16.82
N ALA A 13 6.92 -26.05 16.28
CA ALA A 13 7.02 -25.72 14.87
C ALA A 13 6.71 -26.95 13.98
N GLY A 14 5.74 -26.82 13.08
CA GLY A 14 5.29 -27.88 12.17
C GLY A 14 4.11 -28.70 12.68
N ASP A 15 3.76 -28.61 13.96
CA ASP A 15 2.69 -29.38 14.60
C ASP A 15 2.13 -28.63 15.83
N PHE A 16 1.38 -27.56 15.57
CA PHE A 16 0.67 -26.81 16.60
C PHE A 16 -0.77 -27.29 16.70
N ASN A 17 -1.27 -27.43 17.92
CA ASN A 17 -2.69 -27.55 18.18
C ASN A 17 -3.22 -26.22 18.73
N VAL A 18 -4.18 -25.63 18.03
CA VAL A 18 -4.75 -24.32 18.36
C VAL A 18 -6.20 -24.50 18.75
N THR A 19 -6.54 -24.17 19.98
CA THR A 19 -7.94 -24.14 20.43
C THR A 19 -8.52 -22.77 20.13
N LEU A 20 -9.62 -22.77 19.37
CA LEU A 20 -10.37 -21.59 18.95
C LEU A 20 -11.72 -21.55 19.66
N THR A 21 -12.16 -20.36 20.04
CA THR A 21 -13.52 -20.09 20.51
C THR A 21 -14.22 -19.17 19.51
N LYS A 22 -15.17 -19.72 18.75
CA LYS A 22 -16.08 -18.94 17.91
C LYS A 22 -17.19 -18.36 18.78
N LYS A 23 -17.27 -17.03 18.85
CA LYS A 23 -18.29 -16.34 19.65
C LYS A 23 -19.66 -16.47 18.96
N PRO A 24 -20.76 -16.58 19.72
CA PRO A 24 -22.08 -16.63 19.13
C PRO A 24 -22.42 -15.26 18.52
N ARG A 25 -22.71 -15.24 17.22
CA ARG A 25 -23.29 -14.07 16.55
C ARG A 25 -24.77 -13.90 16.89
N TYR A 26 -25.38 -14.98 17.38
CA TYR A 26 -26.82 -15.20 17.50
C TYR A 26 -27.54 -15.16 16.14
N ILE A 27 -26.79 -15.47 15.09
CA ILE A 27 -27.19 -15.43 13.68
C ILE A 27 -26.60 -16.68 12.99
N ILE A 28 -27.45 -17.41 12.28
CA ILE A 28 -27.08 -18.50 11.38
C ILE A 28 -26.55 -17.88 10.10
N GLU A 29 -25.23 -17.86 9.95
CA GLU A 29 -24.52 -17.15 8.86
C GLU A 29 -25.02 -17.57 7.47
N ASP A 30 -25.19 -18.87 7.21
CA ASP A 30 -25.61 -19.41 5.91
C ASP A 30 -27.05 -19.02 5.50
N ARG A 31 -27.87 -18.49 6.43
CA ARG A 31 -29.24 -18.03 6.16
C ARG A 31 -29.38 -16.51 6.17
N CYS A 32 -28.40 -15.81 6.72
CA CYS A 32 -28.45 -14.36 6.82
C CYS A 32 -28.09 -13.77 5.46
N THR A 33 -28.96 -12.92 4.93
CA THR A 33 -28.75 -12.24 3.63
C THR A 33 -28.22 -10.81 3.78
N GLY A 34 -27.87 -10.38 5.00
CA GLY A 34 -27.42 -9.02 5.25
C GLY A 34 -28.45 -7.91 4.95
N CYS A 35 -29.74 -8.25 4.83
CA CYS A 35 -30.78 -7.30 4.36
C CYS A 35 -31.10 -6.12 5.32
N ALA A 36 -30.49 -6.10 6.51
CA ALA A 36 -30.64 -5.07 7.54
C ALA A 36 -32.07 -4.82 8.10
N THR A 37 -33.11 -5.52 7.64
CA THR A 37 -34.49 -5.34 8.16
C THR A 37 -34.57 -5.51 9.68
N CYS A 38 -33.85 -6.47 10.25
CA CYS A 38 -33.83 -6.66 11.71
C CYS A 38 -33.26 -5.45 12.48
N MET A 39 -32.40 -4.64 11.85
CA MET A 39 -31.82 -3.42 12.42
C MET A 39 -32.88 -2.33 12.54
N GLU A 40 -33.72 -2.15 11.50
CA GLU A 40 -34.79 -1.14 11.46
C GLU A 40 -35.78 -1.29 12.62
N TYR A 41 -36.14 -2.53 12.95
CA TYR A 41 -37.11 -2.84 14.00
C TYR A 41 -36.49 -3.00 15.39
N CYS A 42 -35.16 -2.93 15.53
CA CYS A 42 -34.50 -3.07 16.82
C CYS A 42 -34.75 -1.81 17.69
N PRO A 43 -35.36 -1.95 18.89
CA PRO A 43 -35.65 -0.79 19.74
C PRO A 43 -34.42 -0.30 20.53
N VAL A 44 -33.33 -1.09 20.56
CA VAL A 44 -32.12 -0.72 21.31
C VAL A 44 -31.28 0.24 20.48
N GLU A 45 -30.83 1.32 21.12
CA GLU A 45 -29.77 2.17 20.59
C GLU A 45 -28.58 2.12 21.54
N TYR A 46 -27.38 2.01 20.99
CA TYR A 46 -26.14 2.05 21.78
C TYR A 46 -25.03 2.77 21.00
N PRO A 47 -23.98 3.28 21.65
CA PRO A 47 -22.91 4.01 20.98
C PRO A 47 -22.20 3.17 19.90
N ASP A 48 -22.11 3.72 18.68
CA ASP A 48 -21.51 3.02 17.56
C ASP A 48 -19.98 3.04 17.63
N LYS A 49 -19.40 1.96 18.15
CA LYS A 49 -17.94 1.83 18.31
C LYS A 49 -17.18 1.96 17.00
N TYR A 50 -17.74 1.52 15.88
CA TYR A 50 -17.07 1.63 14.57
C TYR A 50 -16.96 3.10 14.14
N ASN A 51 -18.01 3.89 14.40
CA ASN A 51 -18.07 5.32 14.17
C ASN A 51 -17.56 6.15 15.36
N GLN A 52 -16.64 5.62 16.17
CA GLN A 52 -16.02 6.31 17.30
C GLN A 52 -17.03 6.89 18.31
N GLU A 53 -18.18 6.22 18.47
CA GLU A 53 -19.27 6.65 19.36
C GLU A 53 -19.92 7.99 18.97
N ILE A 54 -19.63 8.54 17.79
CA ILE A 54 -20.23 9.77 17.23
C ILE A 54 -21.69 9.51 16.86
N SER A 55 -21.98 8.34 16.29
CA SER A 55 -23.35 7.90 16.00
C SER A 55 -23.82 6.80 16.96
N LYS A 56 -25.11 6.46 16.86
CA LYS A 56 -25.71 5.32 17.54
C LYS A 56 -25.86 4.15 16.57
N ASN A 57 -25.77 2.94 17.10
CA ASN A 57 -26.01 1.69 16.41
C ASN A 57 -27.13 0.89 17.11
N LYS A 58 -27.61 -0.17 16.47
CA LYS A 58 -28.69 -1.04 16.97
C LYS A 58 -28.12 -2.34 17.53
N ALA A 59 -28.75 -2.93 18.54
CA ALA A 59 -28.19 -4.16 19.15
C ALA A 59 -28.00 -5.30 18.14
N VAL A 60 -28.90 -5.46 17.16
CA VAL A 60 -28.64 -6.29 15.97
C VAL A 60 -28.21 -5.38 14.82
N HIS A 61 -27.03 -5.61 14.26
CA HIS A 61 -26.48 -4.79 13.19
C HIS A 61 -25.37 -5.49 12.40
N ILE A 62 -25.00 -4.92 11.25
CA ILE A 62 -23.78 -5.24 10.52
C ILE A 62 -22.67 -4.33 11.03
N TYR A 63 -21.49 -4.86 11.33
CA TYR A 63 -20.41 -4.11 11.99
C TYR A 63 -20.01 -2.83 11.22
N PHE A 64 -19.96 -2.89 9.89
CA PHE A 64 -19.88 -1.74 8.99
C PHE A 64 -20.41 -2.11 7.61
N SER A 65 -20.69 -1.11 6.78
CA SER A 65 -21.40 -1.27 5.51
C SER A 65 -20.78 -2.25 4.50
N GLN A 66 -19.47 -2.47 4.53
CA GLN A 66 -18.74 -3.38 3.64
C GLN A 66 -18.12 -4.56 4.39
N ALA A 67 -18.70 -4.94 5.54
CA ALA A 67 -18.20 -6.07 6.31
C ALA A 67 -18.21 -7.36 5.49
N ILE A 68 -17.15 -8.17 5.65
CA ILE A 68 -17.04 -9.50 5.06
C ILE A 68 -16.85 -10.52 6.19
N PRO A 69 -17.75 -11.51 6.36
CA PRO A 69 -19.00 -11.70 5.63
C PRO A 69 -20.04 -10.59 5.94
N LEU A 70 -20.96 -10.33 5.01
CA LEU A 70 -22.02 -9.32 5.14
C LEU A 70 -23.20 -9.85 5.97
N VAL A 71 -22.89 -10.31 7.18
CA VAL A 71 -23.88 -10.88 8.12
C VAL A 71 -24.09 -9.95 9.30
N THR A 72 -25.32 -9.91 9.80
CA THR A 72 -25.60 -9.23 11.06
C THR A 72 -25.01 -10.01 12.24
N TYR A 73 -24.88 -9.35 13.37
CA TYR A 73 -24.65 -9.99 14.67
C TYR A 73 -25.44 -9.26 15.75
N ILE A 74 -25.66 -9.93 16.89
CA ILE A 74 -26.35 -9.35 18.04
C ILE A 74 -25.35 -9.03 19.14
N ASP A 75 -25.21 -7.74 19.45
CA ASP A 75 -24.37 -7.21 20.52
C ASP A 75 -24.96 -7.49 21.91
N GLN A 76 -24.08 -7.52 22.92
CA GLN A 76 -24.44 -7.76 24.32
C GLN A 76 -25.40 -6.71 24.89
N SER A 77 -25.53 -5.54 24.26
CA SER A 77 -26.55 -4.53 24.59
C SER A 77 -28.00 -5.01 24.38
N CYS A 78 -28.23 -6.11 23.65
CA CYS A 78 -29.55 -6.65 23.35
C CYS A 78 -30.39 -6.98 24.60
N ILE A 79 -31.63 -6.49 24.62
CA ILE A 79 -32.61 -6.73 25.71
C ILE A 79 -32.94 -8.23 25.85
N TYR A 80 -32.96 -9.00 24.76
CA TYR A 80 -33.16 -10.45 24.87
C TYR A 80 -31.99 -11.14 25.60
N LEU A 81 -30.75 -10.79 25.24
CA LEU A 81 -29.58 -11.42 25.84
C LEU A 81 -29.50 -11.11 27.34
N LYS A 82 -29.84 -9.88 27.74
CA LYS A 82 -29.84 -9.43 29.13
C LYS A 82 -31.04 -9.92 29.95
N GLU A 83 -32.25 -9.77 29.41
CA GLU A 83 -33.50 -9.89 30.18
C GLU A 83 -34.50 -10.91 29.61
N LYS A 84 -34.23 -11.49 28.43
CA LYS A 84 -35.09 -12.45 27.72
C LYS A 84 -36.47 -11.90 27.33
N LYS A 85 -36.60 -10.57 27.12
CA LYS A 85 -37.91 -9.90 26.89
C LYS A 85 -38.22 -9.51 25.44
N CYS A 86 -37.24 -9.27 24.57
CA CYS A 86 -37.48 -8.71 23.22
C CYS A 86 -37.16 -9.75 22.12
N ARG A 87 -38.09 -10.06 21.21
CA ARG A 87 -37.84 -10.98 20.07
C ARG A 87 -38.26 -10.40 18.71
N ILE A 88 -38.35 -9.07 18.61
CA ILE A 88 -38.87 -8.39 17.42
C ILE A 88 -38.05 -8.71 16.17
N CYS A 89 -36.72 -8.66 16.27
CA CYS A 89 -35.83 -8.94 15.14
C CYS A 89 -36.03 -10.35 14.56
N GLU A 90 -36.25 -11.34 15.43
CA GLU A 90 -36.55 -12.72 15.01
C GLU A 90 -37.85 -12.79 14.21
N GLY A 91 -38.91 -12.11 14.67
CA GLY A 91 -40.20 -12.11 13.98
C GLY A 91 -40.22 -11.42 12.61
N VAL A 92 -39.27 -10.52 12.33
CA VAL A 92 -39.16 -9.83 11.03
C VAL A 92 -38.13 -10.49 10.08
N CYS A 93 -37.37 -11.48 10.54
CA CYS A 93 -36.35 -12.15 9.75
C CYS A 93 -36.99 -13.22 8.86
N LYS A 94 -37.20 -12.90 7.56
CA LYS A 94 -37.86 -13.80 6.60
C LYS A 94 -37.12 -15.11 6.32
N THR A 95 -35.82 -15.16 6.60
CA THR A 95 -34.96 -16.34 6.35
C THR A 95 -34.71 -17.17 7.60
N ASP A 96 -35.38 -16.85 8.71
CA ASP A 96 -35.22 -17.54 10.00
C ASP A 96 -33.75 -17.72 10.40
N ALA A 97 -32.97 -16.62 10.27
CA ALA A 97 -31.54 -16.61 10.52
C ALA A 97 -31.17 -16.24 11.96
N ILE A 98 -32.08 -15.73 12.78
CA ILE A 98 -31.79 -15.34 14.17
C ILE A 98 -31.91 -16.54 15.09
N ASP A 99 -30.86 -16.81 15.87
CA ASP A 99 -30.84 -17.86 16.89
C ASP A 99 -30.21 -17.35 18.19
N PHE A 100 -31.05 -16.97 19.14
CA PHE A 100 -30.60 -16.53 20.47
C PHE A 100 -30.07 -17.64 21.37
N GLN A 101 -30.22 -18.92 20.99
CA GLN A 101 -29.73 -20.06 21.75
C GLN A 101 -28.31 -20.45 21.35
N GLN A 102 -27.73 -19.82 20.32
CA GLN A 102 -26.36 -20.05 19.90
C GLN A 102 -25.40 -19.86 21.09
N ALA A 103 -24.59 -20.89 21.35
CA ALA A 103 -23.53 -20.88 22.36
C ALA A 103 -22.16 -20.67 21.70
N PRO A 104 -21.14 -20.23 22.46
CA PRO A 104 -19.77 -20.25 21.98
C PRO A 104 -19.36 -21.67 21.55
N GLU A 105 -18.77 -21.78 20.37
CA GLU A 105 -18.31 -23.04 19.82
C GLU A 105 -16.80 -23.14 20.00
N LYS A 106 -16.34 -24.20 20.67
CA LYS A 106 -14.92 -24.51 20.79
C LYS A 106 -14.51 -25.51 19.73
N MET A 107 -13.38 -25.27 19.08
CA MET A 107 -12.81 -26.18 18.09
C MET A 107 -11.30 -26.20 18.18
N ASP A 108 -10.73 -27.38 17.96
CA ASP A 108 -9.29 -27.57 17.87
C ASP A 108 -8.89 -27.68 16.41
N VAL A 109 -7.87 -26.91 16.01
CA VAL A 109 -7.29 -26.97 14.66
C VAL A 109 -5.80 -27.26 14.75
N THR A 110 -5.35 -28.24 13.98
CA THR A 110 -3.93 -28.54 13.84
C THR A 110 -3.34 -27.75 12.68
N VAL A 111 -2.28 -26.98 12.95
CA VAL A 111 -1.63 -26.12 11.96
C VAL A 111 -0.11 -26.29 12.00
N GLY A 112 0.54 -26.18 10.85
CA GLY A 112 2.01 -26.29 10.77
C GLY A 112 2.74 -25.00 11.16
N ALA A 113 2.16 -23.85 10.86
CA ALA A 113 2.73 -22.53 11.12
C ALA A 113 1.62 -21.53 11.49
N ILE A 114 1.99 -20.47 12.21
CA ILE A 114 1.09 -19.42 12.68
C ILE A 114 1.63 -18.06 12.25
N ILE A 115 0.77 -17.20 11.69
CA ILE A 115 1.10 -15.80 11.41
C ILE A 115 0.27 -14.90 12.32
N LEU A 116 0.94 -14.04 13.07
CA LEU A 116 0.35 -13.06 13.96
C LEU A 116 0.21 -11.71 13.25
N SER A 117 -1.04 -11.33 13.00
CA SER A 117 -1.40 -10.02 12.42
C SER A 117 -2.48 -9.31 13.25
N PRO A 118 -2.32 -9.15 14.57
CA PRO A 118 -3.35 -8.56 15.45
C PRO A 118 -3.57 -7.05 15.22
N GLY A 119 -2.74 -6.41 14.39
CA GLY A 119 -2.84 -4.98 14.10
C GLY A 119 -2.24 -4.12 15.21
N LEU A 120 -2.98 -3.08 15.59
CA LEU A 120 -2.57 -2.01 16.51
C LEU A 120 -3.80 -1.44 17.23
N GLU A 121 -3.57 -0.63 18.25
CA GLU A 121 -4.61 0.20 18.87
C GLU A 121 -4.32 1.69 18.61
N PRO A 122 -5.32 2.53 18.35
CA PRO A 122 -5.13 3.97 18.38
C PRO A 122 -4.77 4.46 19.80
N TYR A 123 -3.93 5.48 19.91
CA TYR A 123 -3.67 6.11 21.20
C TYR A 123 -4.90 6.86 21.71
N ASP A 124 -5.30 6.63 22.96
CA ASP A 124 -6.40 7.36 23.62
C ASP A 124 -5.89 8.63 24.34
N PRO A 125 -6.22 9.85 23.86
CA PRO A 125 -5.79 11.10 24.49
C PRO A 125 -6.41 11.38 25.86
N LYS A 126 -7.44 10.61 26.29
CA LYS A 126 -8.05 10.76 27.63
C LYS A 126 -7.05 10.47 28.76
N VAL A 127 -6.02 9.65 28.50
CA VAL A 127 -4.99 9.27 29.48
C VAL A 127 -4.23 10.49 30.01
N GLY A 128 -3.86 11.43 29.13
CA GLY A 128 -3.14 12.65 29.50
C GLY A 128 -4.07 13.81 29.86
N GLY A 129 -5.24 13.90 29.20
CA GLY A 129 -6.26 14.91 29.49
C GLY A 129 -5.88 16.35 29.13
N GLU A 130 -4.63 16.61 28.72
CA GLU A 130 -4.08 17.94 28.42
C GLU A 130 -4.70 18.62 27.20
N TYR A 131 -5.34 17.84 26.32
CA TYR A 131 -5.91 18.33 25.07
C TYR A 131 -7.42 18.58 25.12
N GLY A 132 -8.08 18.28 26.25
CA GLY A 132 -9.53 18.46 26.37
C GLY A 132 -10.38 17.42 25.62
N TYR A 133 -9.79 16.39 25.04
CA TYR A 133 -10.53 15.30 24.37
C TYR A 133 -11.50 14.59 25.34
N GLY A 134 -12.75 14.41 24.92
CA GLY A 134 -13.85 13.89 25.76
C GLY A 134 -14.43 14.90 26.77
N LYS A 135 -13.89 16.13 26.85
CA LYS A 135 -14.42 17.22 27.68
C LYS A 135 -14.96 18.37 26.82
N MET A 136 -14.23 18.74 25.77
CA MET A 136 -14.60 19.76 24.79
C MET A 136 -15.13 19.07 23.54
N GLN A 137 -16.35 19.41 23.11
CA GLN A 137 -17.05 18.72 22.00
C GLN A 137 -16.34 18.88 20.65
N ASN A 138 -15.67 20.03 20.43
CA ASN A 138 -15.00 20.35 19.17
C ASN A 138 -13.52 19.93 19.16
N VAL A 139 -13.08 19.13 20.15
CA VAL A 139 -11.79 18.43 20.11
C VAL A 139 -12.04 16.98 19.75
N VAL A 140 -11.55 16.57 18.58
CA VAL A 140 -11.73 15.22 18.02
C VAL A 140 -10.38 14.56 17.76
N THR A 141 -10.31 13.24 17.72
CA THR A 141 -9.11 12.55 17.24
C THR A 141 -9.06 12.53 15.71
N SER A 142 -7.88 12.23 15.15
CA SER A 142 -7.76 11.98 13.72
C SER A 142 -8.58 10.78 13.27
N LEU A 143 -8.85 9.79 14.13
CA LEU A 143 -9.71 8.66 13.79
C LEU A 143 -11.20 9.05 13.80
N ASP A 144 -11.62 9.90 14.73
CA ASP A 144 -12.96 10.53 14.72
C ASP A 144 -13.15 11.29 13.40
N PHE A 145 -12.13 12.09 13.03
CA PHE A 145 -12.15 12.87 11.79
C PHE A 145 -12.16 11.98 10.53
N GLU A 146 -11.47 10.84 10.53
CA GLU A 146 -11.62 9.83 9.46
C GLU A 146 -13.05 9.33 9.33
N ARG A 147 -13.77 9.13 10.44
CA ARG A 147 -15.17 8.73 10.39
C ARG A 147 -16.05 9.85 9.86
N LEU A 148 -15.83 11.11 10.28
CA LEU A 148 -16.55 12.28 9.75
C LEU A 148 -16.37 12.44 8.23
N LEU A 149 -15.14 12.31 7.73
CA LEU A 149 -14.83 12.36 6.29
C LEU A 149 -15.38 11.18 5.49
N CYS A 150 -15.73 10.08 6.16
CA CYS A 150 -16.12 8.87 5.45
C CYS A 150 -17.54 8.99 4.89
N ALA A 151 -17.69 8.66 3.62
CA ALA A 151 -18.99 8.58 2.94
C ALA A 151 -19.99 7.62 3.66
N THR A 152 -19.51 6.58 4.34
CA THR A 152 -20.35 5.69 5.17
C THR A 152 -20.18 5.95 6.68
N GLY A 153 -19.72 7.16 7.02
CA GLY A 153 -19.58 7.67 8.37
C GLY A 153 -20.88 8.17 8.98
N PRO A 154 -20.83 8.70 10.22
CA PRO A 154 -22.01 9.13 10.98
C PRO A 154 -22.80 10.27 10.31
N HIS A 155 -22.17 11.04 9.43
CA HIS A 155 -22.78 12.17 8.72
C HIS A 155 -22.60 12.07 7.20
N GLU A 156 -22.43 10.84 6.67
CA GLU A 156 -22.37 10.57 5.22
C GLU A 156 -21.28 11.36 4.46
N GLY A 157 -20.18 11.67 5.14
CA GLY A 157 -19.05 12.43 4.61
C GLY A 157 -19.12 13.94 4.89
N GLU A 158 -20.15 14.43 5.57
CA GLU A 158 -20.19 15.83 6.02
C GLU A 158 -19.35 16.04 7.28
N ILE A 159 -18.41 16.99 7.22
CA ILE A 159 -17.58 17.37 8.35
C ILE A 159 -18.38 18.33 9.23
N LEU A 160 -19.12 17.79 10.20
CA LEU A 160 -19.96 18.58 11.11
C LEU A 160 -19.39 18.59 12.53
N ARG A 161 -19.47 19.74 13.20
CA ARG A 161 -19.13 19.87 14.60
C ARG A 161 -20.24 19.33 15.49
N GLU A 162 -19.88 18.51 16.47
CA GLU A 162 -20.86 17.95 17.41
C GLU A 162 -21.57 19.03 18.25
N SER A 163 -20.94 20.18 18.47
CA SER A 163 -21.51 21.24 19.30
C SER A 163 -22.76 21.91 18.70
N ASP A 164 -22.83 22.03 17.37
CA ASP A 164 -23.86 22.81 16.69
C ASP A 164 -24.24 22.31 15.29
N MET A 165 -23.71 21.16 14.87
CA MET A 165 -23.94 20.52 13.56
C MET A 165 -23.60 21.41 12.36
N LYS A 166 -22.67 22.37 12.52
CA LYS A 166 -22.17 23.21 11.42
C LYS A 166 -20.83 22.71 10.91
N HIS A 167 -20.50 23.07 9.66
CA HIS A 167 -19.17 22.84 9.13
C HIS A 167 -18.13 23.73 9.83
N PRO A 168 -16.99 23.17 10.29
CA PRO A 168 -15.89 23.97 10.78
C PRO A 168 -15.13 24.58 9.61
N HIS A 169 -14.93 25.91 9.61
CA HIS A 169 -14.15 26.59 8.57
C HIS A 169 -12.69 26.74 8.98
N LYS A 170 -12.42 26.94 10.29
CA LYS A 170 -11.07 27.12 10.82
C LYS A 170 -10.66 25.94 11.70
N ILE A 171 -9.79 25.08 11.20
CA ILE A 171 -9.45 23.80 11.84
C ILE A 171 -7.95 23.73 12.16
N ALA A 172 -7.61 23.22 13.34
CA ALA A 172 -6.23 22.96 13.73
C ALA A 172 -5.94 21.46 13.90
N TRP A 173 -4.80 21.00 13.39
CA TRP A 173 -4.26 19.66 13.68
C TRP A 173 -3.08 19.76 14.64
N ILE A 174 -3.09 18.95 15.69
CA ILE A 174 -1.95 18.82 16.61
C ILE A 174 -1.25 17.49 16.35
N GLN A 175 0.01 17.55 15.91
CA GLN A 175 0.81 16.36 15.62
C GLN A 175 1.39 15.70 16.87
N CYS A 176 1.79 14.43 16.70
CA CYS A 176 2.52 13.65 17.72
C CYS A 176 1.74 13.47 19.04
N VAL A 177 0.41 13.42 19.00
CA VAL A 177 -0.40 13.16 20.20
C VAL A 177 -0.23 11.69 20.61
N GLY A 178 0.34 11.44 21.80
CA GLY A 178 0.67 10.09 22.26
C GLY A 178 1.90 9.45 21.59
N SER A 179 2.77 10.25 20.97
CA SER A 179 4.01 9.77 20.34
C SER A 179 5.14 10.77 20.56
N ARG A 180 6.39 10.31 20.50
CA ARG A 180 7.60 11.13 20.68
C ARG A 180 7.60 11.92 21.99
N ARG A 181 7.08 11.31 23.06
CA ARG A 181 6.98 11.89 24.41
C ARG A 181 7.40 10.89 25.46
N VAL A 182 8.06 11.37 26.50
CA VAL A 182 8.47 10.57 27.68
C VAL A 182 7.61 10.86 28.90
N THR A 183 6.54 11.63 28.74
CA THR A 183 5.54 11.87 29.78
C THR A 183 4.82 10.57 30.13
N PRO A 184 4.49 10.32 31.41
CA PRO A 184 3.74 9.13 31.82
C PRO A 184 2.48 8.94 30.98
N GLY A 185 2.25 7.71 30.51
CA GLY A 185 1.10 7.37 29.68
C GLY A 185 1.26 7.66 28.18
N SER A 186 2.32 8.35 27.74
CA SER A 186 2.64 8.57 26.32
C SER A 186 3.69 7.58 25.81
N ASN A 187 3.86 7.55 24.47
CA ASN A 187 4.89 6.72 23.84
C ASN A 187 6.10 7.51 23.39
N SER A 188 7.26 6.91 23.62
CA SER A 188 8.56 7.52 23.32
C SER A 188 8.98 7.38 21.85
N TYR A 189 8.35 6.47 21.11
CA TYR A 189 8.59 6.23 19.69
C TYR A 189 7.70 7.10 18.78
N CYS A 190 8.02 7.11 17.48
CA CYS A 190 7.23 7.76 16.45
C CYS A 190 6.25 6.78 15.81
N SER A 191 4.99 7.20 15.64
CA SER A 191 3.94 6.37 15.03
C SER A 191 4.00 6.26 13.50
N ALA A 192 5.02 6.86 12.86
CA ALA A 192 5.37 6.71 11.45
C ALA A 192 4.34 7.15 10.38
N VAL A 193 3.05 7.31 10.72
CA VAL A 193 1.96 7.57 9.75
C VAL A 193 1.21 8.89 9.97
N CYS A 194 1.39 9.54 11.12
CA CYS A 194 0.56 10.68 11.53
C CYS A 194 0.71 11.92 10.66
N CYS A 195 1.93 12.31 10.30
CA CYS A 195 2.14 13.44 9.39
C CYS A 195 1.40 13.25 8.05
N THR A 196 1.45 12.04 7.49
CA THR A 196 0.89 11.73 6.17
C THR A 196 -0.62 11.56 6.17
N TYR A 197 -1.22 10.93 7.19
CA TYR A 197 -2.68 10.90 7.26
C TYR A 197 -3.24 12.30 7.52
N THR A 198 -2.54 13.18 8.25
CA THR A 198 -3.00 14.57 8.45
C THR A 198 -2.97 15.32 7.13
N GLN A 199 -1.89 15.21 6.35
CA GLN A 199 -1.83 15.81 5.01
C GLN A 199 -3.01 15.35 4.13
N LYS A 200 -3.34 14.05 4.18
CA LYS A 200 -4.52 13.51 3.50
C LYS A 200 -5.82 14.12 4.03
N GLN A 201 -6.01 14.19 5.34
CA GLN A 201 -7.21 14.78 5.95
C GLN A 201 -7.38 16.23 5.55
N VAL A 202 -6.31 17.02 5.58
CA VAL A 202 -6.32 18.44 5.17
C VAL A 202 -6.69 18.59 3.70
N ILE A 203 -6.11 17.79 2.79
CA ILE A 203 -6.47 17.83 1.37
C ILE A 203 -7.95 17.50 1.18
N LEU A 204 -8.45 16.43 1.81
CA LEU A 204 -9.85 16.05 1.71
C LEU A 204 -10.77 17.14 2.30
N THR A 205 -10.38 17.77 3.41
CA THR A 205 -11.10 18.93 3.95
C THR A 205 -11.18 20.07 2.94
N LYS A 206 -10.09 20.39 2.21
CA LYS A 206 -10.10 21.41 1.14
C LYS A 206 -10.96 21.01 -0.06
N ASP A 207 -11.04 19.71 -0.38
CA ASP A 207 -11.93 19.21 -1.42
C ASP A 207 -13.41 19.38 -1.02
N HIS A 208 -13.72 19.22 0.27
CA HIS A 208 -15.04 19.46 0.85
C HIS A 208 -15.38 20.95 0.99
N ASP A 209 -14.46 21.75 1.52
CA ASP A 209 -14.57 23.20 1.70
C ASP A 209 -13.29 23.90 1.21
N ALA A 210 -13.41 24.50 0.01
CA ALA A 210 -12.30 25.20 -0.64
C ALA A 210 -11.84 26.45 0.12
N GLU A 211 -12.66 27.01 1.00
CA GLU A 211 -12.35 28.20 1.80
C GLU A 211 -11.84 27.86 3.21
N ALA A 212 -11.82 26.57 3.59
CA ALA A 212 -11.37 26.16 4.92
C ALA A 212 -9.92 26.60 5.19
N GLU A 213 -9.70 27.18 6.38
CA GLU A 213 -8.39 27.53 6.92
C GLU A 213 -7.89 26.39 7.80
N CYS A 214 -6.77 25.76 7.42
CA CYS A 214 -6.23 24.62 8.15
C CYS A 214 -4.83 24.92 8.69
N THR A 215 -4.63 24.74 9.99
CA THR A 215 -3.35 24.98 10.67
C THR A 215 -2.80 23.68 11.25
N ILE A 216 -1.61 23.26 10.84
CA ILE A 216 -0.98 22.02 11.29
C ILE A 216 0.17 22.37 12.23
N PHE A 217 0.06 21.99 13.49
CA PHE A 217 1.12 22.16 14.48
C PHE A 217 2.00 20.92 14.55
N HIS A 218 3.30 21.06 14.30
CA HIS A 218 4.25 19.95 14.22
C HIS A 218 5.58 20.21 14.93
N ASN A 219 6.38 19.15 15.13
CA ASN A 219 7.80 19.29 15.49
C ASN A 219 8.69 19.09 14.26
N ASP A 220 8.54 17.93 13.60
CA ASP A 220 9.21 17.58 12.34
C ASP A 220 8.14 16.99 11.40
N ILE A 221 8.21 17.31 10.11
CA ILE A 221 7.40 16.65 9.09
C ILE A 221 8.11 15.40 8.60
N ARG A 222 7.53 14.23 8.91
CA ARG A 222 8.09 12.90 8.60
C ARG A 222 7.48 12.27 7.36
N SER A 223 7.57 12.97 6.23
CA SER A 223 7.16 12.48 4.91
C SER A 223 8.29 11.70 4.23
N TYR A 224 8.65 10.52 4.74
CA TYR A 224 9.84 9.74 4.32
C TYR A 224 9.58 8.70 3.22
N GLY A 225 8.32 8.31 3.00
CA GLY A 225 7.93 7.34 1.99
C GLY A 225 8.08 7.88 0.56
N LYS A 226 8.00 6.98 -0.42
CA LYS A 226 7.98 7.35 -1.84
C LYS A 226 6.80 8.28 -2.11
N ASP A 227 7.03 9.35 -2.87
CA ASP A 227 6.06 10.41 -3.20
C ASP A 227 5.51 11.21 -2.00
N PHE A 228 5.97 10.99 -0.76
CA PHE A 228 5.44 11.69 0.41
C PHE A 228 5.98 13.12 0.55
N GLU A 229 7.19 13.42 0.07
CA GLU A 229 7.71 14.80 0.06
C GLU A 229 6.91 15.70 -0.89
N PRO A 230 6.67 15.33 -2.16
CA PRO A 230 5.74 16.07 -3.01
C PRO A 230 4.32 16.16 -2.44
N PHE A 231 3.86 15.10 -1.74
CA PHE A 231 2.55 15.12 -1.08
C PHE A 231 2.46 16.18 0.02
N TYR A 232 3.51 16.33 0.85
CA TYR A 232 3.61 17.40 1.84
C TYR A 232 3.60 18.78 1.18
N GLN A 233 4.44 19.00 0.16
CA GLN A 233 4.53 20.29 -0.53
C GLN A 233 3.21 20.66 -1.20
N ARG A 234 2.53 19.68 -1.82
CA ARG A 234 1.18 19.89 -2.36
C ARG A 234 0.22 20.36 -1.27
N THR A 235 0.23 19.75 -0.08
CA THR A 235 -0.61 20.19 1.02
C THR A 235 -0.27 21.62 1.47
N GLU A 236 1.01 21.93 1.62
CA GLU A 236 1.48 23.25 2.06
C GLU A 236 1.14 24.38 1.07
N GLN A 237 1.13 24.08 -0.23
CA GLN A 237 0.84 25.04 -1.30
C GLN A 237 -0.66 25.31 -1.50
N LEU A 238 -1.56 24.57 -0.83
CA LEU A 238 -2.99 24.83 -0.93
C LEU A 238 -3.35 26.16 -0.23
N PRO A 239 -4.32 26.94 -0.76
CA PRO A 239 -4.75 28.18 -0.13
C PRO A 239 -5.28 27.96 1.29
N GLY A 240 -4.92 28.84 2.23
CA GLY A 240 -5.41 28.79 3.62
C GLY A 240 -4.74 27.74 4.51
N ILE A 241 -3.66 27.11 4.06
CA ILE A 241 -2.90 26.13 4.84
C ILE A 241 -1.71 26.79 5.55
N ARG A 242 -1.49 26.44 6.82
CA ARG A 242 -0.30 26.86 7.59
C ARG A 242 0.33 25.67 8.29
N PHE A 243 1.65 25.50 8.15
CA PHE A 243 2.45 24.60 8.97
C PHE A 243 3.19 25.42 10.03
N ILE A 244 2.90 25.15 11.30
CA ILE A 244 3.51 25.86 12.44
C ILE A 244 4.34 24.86 13.23
N ARG A 245 5.64 25.11 13.29
CA ARG A 245 6.54 24.32 14.12
C ARG A 245 6.42 24.75 15.58
N GLY A 246 5.92 23.87 16.44
CA GLY A 246 5.81 24.12 17.87
C GLY A 246 4.84 23.16 18.56
N TYR A 247 4.85 23.20 19.90
CA TYR A 247 3.90 22.48 20.74
C TYR A 247 2.78 23.43 21.19
N PRO A 248 1.56 23.33 20.63
CA PRO A 248 0.43 24.11 21.09
C PRO A 248 -0.13 23.52 22.40
N ALA A 249 -0.65 24.40 23.25
CA ALA A 249 -1.44 24.05 24.41
C ALA A 249 -2.92 24.39 24.16
N VAL A 250 -3.83 23.48 24.49
CA VAL A 250 -5.27 23.77 24.54
C VAL A 250 -5.54 24.51 25.84
N VAL A 251 -5.95 25.77 25.78
CA VAL A 251 -6.10 26.62 26.98
C VAL A 251 -7.55 26.84 27.40
N GLY A 252 -8.51 26.46 26.56
CA GLY A 252 -9.94 26.55 26.88
C GLY A 252 -10.82 26.45 25.64
N GLU A 253 -12.12 26.63 25.85
CA GLU A 253 -13.11 26.82 24.79
C GLU A 253 -13.88 28.13 25.02
N ASN A 254 -14.34 28.74 23.94
CA ASN A 254 -15.27 29.87 24.01
C ASN A 254 -16.62 29.37 24.57
N PRO A 255 -17.16 29.97 25.65
CA PRO A 255 -18.38 29.48 26.29
C PRO A 255 -19.63 29.47 25.39
N GLN A 256 -19.68 30.33 24.37
CA GLN A 256 -20.83 30.50 23.48
C GLN A 256 -20.68 29.71 22.18
N SER A 257 -19.58 29.92 21.45
CA SER A 257 -19.35 29.26 20.16
C SER A 257 -18.84 27.82 20.30
N LYS A 258 -18.33 27.44 21.47
CA LYS A 258 -17.63 26.17 21.72
C LYS A 258 -16.36 25.98 20.88
N ASN A 259 -15.87 27.05 20.26
CA ASN A 259 -14.60 27.06 19.56
C ASN A 259 -13.45 26.85 20.54
N VAL A 260 -12.41 26.14 20.12
CA VAL A 260 -11.27 25.75 20.94
C VAL A 260 -10.16 26.78 20.81
N ILE A 261 -9.59 27.20 21.95
CA ILE A 261 -8.52 28.21 22.00
C ILE A 261 -7.18 27.50 22.18
N LEU A 262 -6.27 27.69 21.22
CA LEU A 262 -4.90 27.19 21.28
C LEU A 262 -3.93 28.33 21.63
N LYS A 263 -2.94 28.02 22.47
CA LYS A 263 -1.81 28.88 22.80
C LYS A 263 -0.53 28.24 22.28
N TYR A 264 0.25 28.97 21.49
CA TYR A 264 1.49 28.45 20.91
C TYR A 264 2.51 29.58 20.74
N ALA A 265 3.77 29.22 20.48
CA ALA A 265 4.85 30.17 20.23
C ALA A 265 5.38 30.02 18.81
N THR A 266 5.75 31.14 18.19
CA THR A 266 6.46 31.22 16.90
C THR A 266 7.78 31.93 17.10
N ALA A 267 8.78 31.67 16.25
CA ALA A 267 10.09 32.30 16.34
C ALA A 267 9.99 33.84 16.22
N ASP A 268 9.16 34.34 15.29
CA ASP A 268 9.10 35.77 14.99
C ASP A 268 8.17 36.56 15.92
N ASP A 269 6.98 36.01 16.20
CA ASP A 269 5.91 36.76 16.88
C ASP A 269 5.69 36.37 18.35
N GLY A 270 6.59 35.57 18.94
CA GLY A 270 6.47 35.12 20.32
C GLY A 270 5.21 34.28 20.57
N VAL A 271 4.55 34.49 21.72
CA VAL A 271 3.41 33.68 22.16
C VAL A 271 2.09 34.24 21.66
N LYS A 272 1.32 33.41 20.95
CA LYS A 272 -0.01 33.73 20.41
C LYS A 272 -1.11 32.90 21.06
N GLN A 273 -2.32 33.43 21.02
CA GLN A 273 -3.55 32.67 21.24
C GLN A 273 -4.46 32.83 20.02
N GLU A 274 -5.05 31.73 19.60
CA GLU A 274 -5.90 31.69 18.41
C GLU A 274 -7.08 30.74 18.64
N GLU A 275 -8.26 31.15 18.20
CA GLU A 275 -9.51 30.41 18.29
C GLU A 275 -9.73 29.61 17.00
N PHE A 276 -10.14 28.35 17.14
CA PHE A 276 -10.41 27.40 16.06
C PHE A 276 -11.80 26.78 16.23
N ASP A 277 -12.51 26.58 15.14
CA ASP A 277 -13.84 25.96 15.15
C ASP A 277 -13.79 24.50 15.58
N MET A 278 -12.69 23.79 15.23
CA MET A 278 -12.42 22.40 15.59
C MET A 278 -10.91 22.17 15.74
N VAL A 279 -10.53 21.30 16.68
CA VAL A 279 -9.16 20.80 16.84
C VAL A 279 -9.13 19.30 16.63
N VAL A 280 -8.27 18.83 15.73
CA VAL A 280 -8.04 17.43 15.41
C VAL A 280 -6.71 16.97 16.03
N LEU A 281 -6.78 16.02 16.95
CA LEU A 281 -5.61 15.41 17.59
C LEU A 281 -5.08 14.30 16.69
N SER A 282 -3.89 14.49 16.12
CA SER A 282 -3.26 13.47 15.28
C SER A 282 -2.62 12.41 16.19
N ILE A 283 -3.44 11.41 16.55
CA ILE A 283 -3.12 10.38 17.54
C ILE A 283 -2.14 9.33 16.99
N GLY A 284 -1.28 8.86 17.88
CA GLY A 284 -0.33 7.80 17.63
C GLY A 284 -0.93 6.39 17.60
N LEU A 285 -0.05 5.42 17.42
CA LEU A 285 -0.35 3.99 17.35
C LEU A 285 0.29 3.27 18.55
N ASN A 286 -0.52 2.46 19.23
CA ASN A 286 -0.16 1.58 20.33
C ASN A 286 -0.09 0.11 19.84
N PRO A 287 0.64 -0.76 20.55
CA PRO A 287 0.50 -2.20 20.33
C PRO A 287 -0.94 -2.67 20.60
N PRO A 288 -1.35 -3.86 20.11
CA PRO A 288 -2.67 -4.44 20.37
C PRO A 288 -3.05 -4.42 21.85
N ALA A 289 -4.30 -4.11 22.22
CA ALA A 289 -4.68 -3.89 23.63
C ALA A 289 -4.27 -5.03 24.59
N ASP A 290 -4.37 -6.28 24.12
CA ASP A 290 -4.05 -7.50 24.90
C ASP A 290 -2.68 -8.12 24.51
N TYR A 291 -1.72 -7.30 24.09
CA TYR A 291 -0.42 -7.76 23.58
C TYR A 291 0.33 -8.69 24.56
N LYS A 292 0.16 -8.51 25.89
CA LYS A 292 0.83 -9.35 26.91
C LYS A 292 0.29 -10.77 26.92
N ASN A 293 -1.04 -10.90 26.89
CA ASN A 293 -1.69 -12.20 26.84
C ASN A 293 -1.45 -12.86 25.49
N LEU A 294 -1.48 -12.09 24.40
CA LEU A 294 -1.08 -12.58 23.07
C LEU A 294 0.34 -13.17 23.13
N ALA A 295 1.31 -12.43 23.66
CA ALA A 295 2.68 -12.92 23.80
C ALA A 295 2.78 -14.19 24.66
N ALA A 296 2.05 -14.25 25.79
CA ALA A 296 2.01 -15.42 26.65
C ALA A 296 1.38 -16.65 25.96
N LYS A 297 0.23 -16.47 25.29
CA LYS A 297 -0.48 -17.53 24.57
C LYS A 297 0.35 -18.14 23.46
N PHE A 298 1.02 -17.29 22.67
CA PHE A 298 1.85 -17.74 21.55
C PHE A 298 3.29 -18.02 21.95
N GLY A 299 3.71 -17.74 23.19
CA GLY A 299 5.07 -17.99 23.68
C GLY A 299 6.14 -17.17 22.95
N ILE A 300 5.85 -15.92 22.62
CA ILE A 300 6.77 -15.00 21.92
C ILE A 300 7.25 -13.89 22.84
N GLU A 301 8.41 -13.31 22.53
CA GLU A 301 8.93 -12.14 23.23
C GLU A 301 8.44 -10.83 22.60
N LEU A 302 8.31 -9.81 23.45
CA LEU A 302 7.99 -8.45 23.06
C LEU A 302 9.20 -7.53 23.26
N ASN A 303 9.26 -6.45 22.49
CA ASN A 303 10.20 -5.37 22.75
C ASN A 303 9.76 -4.51 23.95
N SER A 304 10.56 -3.51 24.31
CA SER A 304 10.28 -2.61 25.44
C SER A 304 9.00 -1.78 25.30
N HIS A 305 8.43 -1.72 24.08
CA HIS A 305 7.22 -0.97 23.75
C HIS A 305 5.98 -1.86 23.61
N GLY A 306 6.10 -3.18 23.84
CA GLY A 306 4.97 -4.12 23.77
C GLY A 306 4.63 -4.62 22.35
N PHE A 307 5.46 -4.30 21.34
CA PHE A 307 5.36 -4.89 20.00
C PHE A 307 6.14 -6.20 19.93
N CYS A 308 5.89 -7.01 18.90
CA CYS A 308 6.67 -8.22 18.66
C CYS A 308 8.16 -7.90 18.59
N LYS A 309 9.00 -8.65 19.31
CA LYS A 309 10.45 -8.46 19.24
C LYS A 309 10.95 -8.91 17.87
N ALA A 310 11.33 -7.95 17.03
CA ALA A 310 11.85 -8.21 15.70
C ALA A 310 13.24 -8.87 15.75
N ILE A 311 13.48 -9.80 14.83
CA ILE A 311 14.81 -10.36 14.56
C ILE A 311 15.40 -9.55 13.39
N PRO A 312 16.52 -8.81 13.56
CA PRO A 312 17.02 -7.90 12.53
C PRO A 312 17.32 -8.57 11.18
N ALA A 313 17.71 -9.86 11.21
CA ALA A 313 18.01 -10.66 10.02
C ALA A 313 16.76 -11.08 9.24
N ASN A 314 15.62 -11.17 9.92
CA ASN A 314 14.34 -11.58 9.36
C ASN A 314 13.19 -11.02 10.22
N PRO A 315 12.68 -9.80 9.92
CA PRO A 315 11.73 -9.12 10.80
C PRO A 315 10.35 -9.80 10.92
N MET A 316 10.06 -10.80 10.07
CA MET A 316 8.83 -11.59 10.14
C MET A 316 8.94 -12.73 11.15
N GLU A 317 10.15 -13.20 11.48
CA GLU A 317 10.32 -14.26 12.47
C GLU A 317 10.07 -13.72 13.88
N THR A 318 9.43 -14.56 14.70
CA THR A 318 9.32 -14.31 16.14
C THR A 318 10.37 -15.12 16.89
N THR A 319 10.48 -14.91 18.20
CA THR A 319 11.37 -15.71 19.05
C THR A 319 10.92 -17.16 19.24
N ARG A 320 9.73 -17.54 18.74
CA ARG A 320 9.25 -18.93 18.74
C ARG A 320 9.24 -19.47 17.30
N PRO A 321 10.06 -20.49 16.98
CA PRO A 321 10.06 -21.11 15.66
C PRO A 321 8.67 -21.58 15.23
N GLY A 322 8.36 -21.43 13.94
CA GLY A 322 7.06 -21.76 13.36
C GLY A 322 5.96 -20.71 13.60
N ILE A 323 6.26 -19.64 14.35
CA ILE A 323 5.38 -18.48 14.52
C ILE A 323 6.04 -17.24 13.92
N PHE A 324 5.29 -16.56 13.06
CA PHE A 324 5.70 -15.36 12.34
C PHE A 324 4.81 -14.18 12.73
N ALA A 325 5.27 -12.95 12.53
CA ALA A 325 4.51 -11.73 12.72
C ALA A 325 4.47 -10.92 11.41
N SER A 326 3.38 -10.19 11.19
CA SER A 326 3.27 -9.27 10.05
C SER A 326 2.45 -8.02 10.38
N GLY A 327 2.60 -6.99 9.54
CA GLY A 327 1.92 -5.72 9.73
C GLY A 327 2.37 -4.98 11.00
N ALA A 328 1.49 -4.12 11.49
CA ALA A 328 1.81 -3.16 12.54
C ALA A 328 2.16 -3.77 13.92
N PHE A 329 2.04 -5.09 14.09
CA PHE A 329 2.52 -5.75 15.31
C PHE A 329 4.06 -5.84 15.37
N GLN A 330 4.75 -5.73 14.23
CA GLN A 330 6.21 -5.62 14.18
C GLN A 330 6.68 -4.23 14.64
N SER A 331 6.01 -3.17 14.18
CA SER A 331 6.28 -1.77 14.51
C SER A 331 5.17 -0.87 13.95
N PRO A 332 5.02 0.38 14.41
CA PRO A 332 4.18 1.36 13.73
C PRO A 332 4.62 1.52 12.26
N MET A 333 3.70 1.26 11.33
CA MET A 333 3.97 1.29 9.89
C MET A 333 2.69 1.60 9.09
N ASP A 334 2.84 1.86 7.80
CA ASP A 334 1.73 2.16 6.90
C ASP A 334 1.14 0.89 6.21
N ILE A 335 0.18 1.11 5.31
CA ILE A 335 -0.51 0.05 4.58
C ILE A 335 0.44 -0.69 3.62
N PRO A 336 1.19 -0.02 2.72
CA PRO A 336 2.17 -0.69 1.85
C PRO A 336 3.10 -1.65 2.61
N GLU A 337 3.68 -1.20 3.72
CA GLU A 337 4.58 -2.02 4.55
C GLU A 337 3.87 -3.19 5.22
N SER A 338 2.63 -2.99 5.64
CA SER A 338 1.80 -4.06 6.17
C SER A 338 1.49 -5.13 5.12
N VAL A 339 1.22 -4.73 3.87
CA VAL A 339 0.88 -5.66 2.78
C VAL A 339 2.07 -6.52 2.36
N PHE A 340 3.24 -5.92 2.15
CA PHE A 340 4.41 -6.72 1.75
C PHE A 340 4.99 -7.54 2.91
N SER A 341 4.88 -7.09 4.18
CA SER A 341 5.28 -7.92 5.34
C SER A 341 4.35 -9.10 5.55
N ALA A 342 3.04 -8.94 5.31
CA ALA A 342 2.09 -10.07 5.31
C ALA A 342 2.40 -11.07 4.20
N SER A 343 2.69 -10.57 2.99
CA SER A 343 3.15 -11.42 1.88
C SER A 343 4.46 -12.14 2.23
N GLY A 344 5.39 -11.45 2.88
CA GLY A 344 6.67 -12.01 3.33
C GLY A 344 6.53 -13.09 4.39
N ALA A 345 5.69 -12.88 5.41
CA ALA A 345 5.37 -13.91 6.40
C ALA A 345 4.70 -15.14 5.75
N GLY A 346 3.88 -14.92 4.72
CA GLY A 346 3.36 -15.99 3.86
C GLY A 346 4.46 -16.76 3.13
N SER A 347 5.48 -16.09 2.59
CA SER A 347 6.66 -16.73 1.97
C SER A 347 7.37 -17.64 2.96
N GLN A 348 7.62 -17.15 4.17
CA GLN A 348 8.30 -17.88 5.23
C GLN A 348 7.52 -19.12 5.69
N CYS A 349 6.19 -19.02 5.78
CA CYS A 349 5.34 -20.20 5.98
C CYS A 349 5.44 -21.18 4.80
N GLY A 350 5.51 -20.67 3.57
CA GLY A 350 5.63 -21.47 2.36
C GLY A 350 6.96 -22.22 2.22
N GLU A 351 8.06 -21.61 2.69
CA GLU A 351 9.38 -22.25 2.87
C GLU A 351 9.31 -23.33 3.95
N PHE A 352 8.79 -22.98 5.12
CA PHE A 352 8.72 -23.88 6.27
C PHE A 352 7.80 -25.10 6.04
N LEU A 353 6.76 -24.96 5.22
CA LEU A 353 5.75 -26.00 4.93
C LEU A 353 5.82 -26.53 3.50
N ASP A 354 6.96 -26.38 2.82
CA ASP A 354 7.17 -26.81 1.43
C ASP A 354 6.74 -28.28 1.19
N TYR A 355 7.08 -29.18 2.11
CA TYR A 355 6.81 -30.62 2.08
C TYR A 355 5.31 -30.99 2.14
N ARG A 356 4.44 -30.00 2.43
CA ARG A 356 2.97 -30.14 2.46
C ARG A 356 2.28 -29.43 1.30
N ARG A 357 3.00 -28.69 0.46
CA ARG A 357 2.43 -27.89 -0.65
C ARG A 357 1.54 -28.75 -1.55
N GLY A 358 0.36 -28.22 -1.90
CA GLY A 358 -0.62 -28.90 -2.75
C GLY A 358 -1.39 -30.08 -2.13
N LYS A 359 -1.04 -30.57 -0.93
CA LYS A 359 -1.70 -31.75 -0.34
C LYS A 359 -3.13 -31.49 0.17
N LEU A 360 -3.48 -30.23 0.42
CA LEU A 360 -4.79 -29.80 0.94
C LEU A 360 -5.49 -28.77 0.02
N SER A 361 -4.93 -28.48 -1.15
CA SER A 361 -5.58 -27.58 -2.12
C SER A 361 -6.84 -28.23 -2.68
N LYS A 362 -7.93 -27.46 -2.74
CA LYS A 362 -9.16 -27.83 -3.43
C LYS A 362 -9.32 -26.92 -4.64
N GLU A 363 -9.41 -27.50 -5.82
CA GLU A 363 -9.74 -26.74 -7.02
C GLU A 363 -11.19 -26.24 -6.94
N ARG A 364 -11.41 -25.02 -7.43
CA ARG A 364 -12.76 -24.49 -7.57
C ARG A 364 -13.39 -25.08 -8.83
N ILE A 365 -14.56 -25.67 -8.67
CA ILE A 365 -15.30 -26.29 -9.77
C ILE A 365 -16.42 -25.35 -10.19
N TYR A 366 -16.40 -24.92 -11.45
CA TYR A 366 -17.47 -24.12 -12.06
C TYR A 366 -18.51 -25.05 -12.73
N PRO A 367 -19.78 -24.63 -12.82
CA PRO A 367 -20.75 -25.33 -13.66
C PRO A 367 -20.31 -25.31 -15.15
N PRO A 368 -20.77 -26.28 -15.96
CA PRO A 368 -20.50 -26.28 -17.39
C PRO A 368 -20.96 -24.97 -18.07
N GLU A 369 -20.10 -24.38 -18.91
CA GLU A 369 -20.45 -23.19 -19.68
C GLU A 369 -21.55 -23.53 -20.71
N LYS A 370 -22.67 -22.81 -20.62
CA LYS A 370 -23.76 -22.85 -21.59
C LYS A 370 -23.42 -21.95 -22.78
N ASP A 371 -23.43 -22.51 -23.99
CA ASP A 371 -23.31 -21.72 -25.22
C ASP A 371 -24.62 -20.95 -25.48
N VAL A 372 -24.52 -19.62 -25.41
CA VAL A 372 -25.61 -18.66 -25.64
C VAL A 372 -25.29 -17.74 -26.83
N SER A 373 -24.30 -18.10 -27.67
CA SER A 373 -23.83 -17.26 -28.77
C SER A 373 -24.85 -17.02 -29.88
N GLN A 374 -25.84 -17.92 -30.02
CA GLN A 374 -26.92 -17.84 -31.00
C GLN A 374 -28.26 -17.38 -30.39
N GLU A 375 -28.28 -17.08 -29.08
CA GLU A 375 -29.47 -16.60 -28.39
C GLU A 375 -29.60 -15.07 -28.54
N GLU A 376 -30.83 -14.58 -28.54
CA GLU A 376 -31.11 -13.14 -28.51
C GLU A 376 -30.60 -12.53 -27.18
N ALA A 377 -30.11 -11.29 -27.22
CA ALA A 377 -29.50 -10.66 -26.05
C ALA A 377 -30.53 -10.46 -24.93
N ARG A 378 -30.18 -10.90 -23.73
CA ARG A 378 -30.97 -10.78 -22.50
C ARG A 378 -30.08 -10.21 -21.41
N VAL A 379 -30.08 -8.89 -21.32
CA VAL A 379 -29.18 -8.11 -20.46
C VAL A 379 -29.78 -7.97 -19.06
N GLY A 380 -28.99 -8.27 -18.04
CA GLY A 380 -29.26 -7.86 -16.65
C GLY A 380 -28.40 -6.67 -16.24
N VAL A 381 -29.03 -5.61 -15.75
CA VAL A 381 -28.35 -4.39 -15.28
C VAL A 381 -28.40 -4.30 -13.75
N PHE A 382 -27.24 -4.20 -13.12
CA PHE A 382 -27.13 -4.08 -11.66
C PHE A 382 -26.45 -2.75 -11.33
N VAL A 383 -27.17 -1.84 -10.67
CA VAL A 383 -26.69 -0.48 -10.38
C VAL A 383 -26.29 -0.37 -8.92
N CYS A 384 -25.03 -0.03 -8.65
CA CYS A 384 -24.45 -0.01 -7.33
C CYS A 384 -24.58 1.36 -6.67
N HIS A 385 -24.99 1.39 -5.39
CA HIS A 385 -24.92 2.60 -4.56
C HIS A 385 -23.49 2.88 -4.08
N CYS A 386 -22.71 1.83 -3.82
CA CYS A 386 -21.38 1.93 -3.22
C CYS A 386 -21.40 2.76 -1.91
N GLY A 387 -22.46 2.58 -1.12
CA GLY A 387 -22.79 3.46 0.01
C GLY A 387 -23.12 4.86 -0.47
N ALA A 388 -22.51 5.89 0.13
CA ALA A 388 -22.68 7.26 -0.34
C ALA A 388 -21.70 7.66 -1.47
N ASN A 389 -20.82 6.75 -1.93
CA ASN A 389 -19.86 7.11 -2.99
C ASN A 389 -20.53 7.35 -4.35
N ILE A 390 -21.57 6.58 -4.68
CA ILE A 390 -22.38 6.79 -5.89
C ILE A 390 -23.73 7.38 -5.49
N GLY A 391 -24.44 6.72 -4.55
CA GLY A 391 -25.82 7.06 -4.18
C GLY A 391 -26.05 8.48 -3.63
N ARG A 392 -25.00 9.18 -3.17
CA ARG A 392 -25.12 10.59 -2.70
C ARG A 392 -25.17 11.61 -3.83
N VAL A 393 -24.60 11.25 -4.98
CA VAL A 393 -24.42 12.15 -6.14
C VAL A 393 -25.33 11.72 -7.28
N VAL A 394 -25.39 10.42 -7.56
CA VAL A 394 -26.21 9.83 -8.62
C VAL A 394 -27.49 9.27 -7.99
N ASP A 395 -28.64 9.63 -8.56
CA ASP A 395 -29.92 9.00 -8.23
C ASP A 395 -29.98 7.58 -8.84
N VAL A 396 -29.50 6.61 -8.05
CA VAL A 396 -29.41 5.19 -8.43
C VAL A 396 -30.78 4.59 -8.80
N PRO A 397 -31.86 4.78 -8.02
CA PRO A 397 -33.21 4.36 -8.44
C PRO A 397 -33.59 4.87 -9.84
N SER A 398 -33.32 6.15 -10.13
CA SER A 398 -33.60 6.74 -11.45
C SER A 398 -32.79 6.10 -12.58
N VAL A 399 -31.53 5.71 -12.33
CA VAL A 399 -30.71 4.96 -13.30
C VAL A 399 -31.27 3.55 -13.53
N VAL A 400 -31.77 2.88 -12.48
CA VAL A 400 -32.40 1.56 -12.61
C VAL A 400 -33.69 1.63 -13.41
N GLU A 401 -34.59 2.57 -13.12
CA GLU A 401 -35.83 2.73 -13.88
C GLU A 401 -35.55 3.02 -15.36
N TYR A 402 -34.59 3.92 -15.64
CA TYR A 402 -34.14 4.19 -17.00
C TYR A 402 -33.56 2.95 -17.69
N SER A 403 -32.76 2.15 -16.97
CA SER A 403 -32.17 0.93 -17.54
C SER A 403 -33.23 -0.07 -18.01
N ARG A 404 -34.40 -0.13 -17.36
CA ARG A 404 -35.51 -1.00 -17.78
C ARG A 404 -36.15 -0.60 -19.11
N THR A 405 -35.95 0.64 -19.57
CA THR A 405 -36.49 1.11 -20.85
C THR A 405 -35.54 0.85 -22.02
N LEU A 406 -34.32 0.35 -21.76
CA LEU A 406 -33.32 0.09 -22.79
C LEU A 406 -33.59 -1.24 -23.49
N ASP A 407 -33.26 -1.31 -24.78
CA ASP A 407 -33.38 -2.53 -25.57
C ASP A 407 -32.57 -3.68 -24.96
N ASN A 408 -33.10 -4.90 -25.10
CA ASN A 408 -32.54 -6.16 -24.57
C ASN A 408 -32.44 -6.27 -23.03
N VAL A 409 -32.77 -5.23 -22.26
CA VAL A 409 -32.76 -5.30 -20.79
C VAL A 409 -33.97 -6.05 -20.28
N VAL A 410 -33.73 -7.23 -19.71
CA VAL A 410 -34.78 -8.10 -19.14
C VAL A 410 -34.94 -7.88 -17.63
N HIS A 411 -33.87 -7.44 -16.98
CA HIS A 411 -33.84 -7.23 -15.53
C HIS A 411 -32.96 -6.04 -15.19
N ALA A 412 -33.44 -5.18 -14.29
CA ALA A 412 -32.62 -4.13 -13.69
C ALA A 412 -32.91 -4.00 -12.21
N GLN A 413 -31.87 -3.98 -11.37
CA GLN A 413 -31.99 -3.86 -9.93
C GLN A 413 -30.90 -3.00 -9.30
N GLU A 414 -31.22 -2.44 -8.14
CA GLU A 414 -30.27 -1.75 -7.29
C GLU A 414 -29.48 -2.77 -6.47
N GLN A 415 -28.22 -2.43 -6.15
CA GLN A 415 -27.41 -3.14 -5.17
C GLN A 415 -26.71 -2.14 -4.27
N LEU A 416 -26.71 -2.39 -2.96
CA LEU A 416 -26.03 -1.50 -2.04
C LEU A 416 -24.50 -1.53 -2.27
N PHE A 417 -23.96 -2.75 -2.40
CA PHE A 417 -22.56 -3.02 -2.73
C PHE A 417 -22.45 -4.21 -3.67
N SER A 418 -22.41 -3.98 -4.99
CA SER A 418 -22.30 -5.07 -5.98
C SER A 418 -21.11 -6.00 -5.77
N CYS A 419 -20.04 -5.52 -5.13
CA CYS A 419 -18.84 -6.30 -4.84
C CYS A 419 -18.94 -7.19 -3.60
N ALA A 420 -20.04 -7.12 -2.84
CA ALA A 420 -20.25 -8.00 -1.69
C ALA A 420 -20.57 -9.42 -2.18
N THR A 421 -20.11 -10.43 -1.43
CA THR A 421 -20.29 -11.85 -1.78
C THR A 421 -21.75 -12.20 -2.07
N ASP A 422 -22.67 -11.72 -1.23
CA ASP A 422 -24.11 -11.99 -1.40
C ASP A 422 -24.69 -11.30 -2.64
N SER A 423 -24.16 -10.13 -3.01
CA SER A 423 -24.57 -9.42 -4.24
C SER A 423 -24.05 -10.13 -5.48
N ALA A 424 -22.83 -10.65 -5.45
CA ALA A 424 -22.29 -11.51 -6.52
C ALA A 424 -23.10 -12.80 -6.66
N HIS A 425 -23.43 -13.46 -5.54
CA HIS A 425 -24.29 -14.65 -5.55
C HIS A 425 -25.69 -14.33 -6.11
N SER A 426 -26.29 -13.21 -5.70
CA SER A 426 -27.57 -12.74 -6.23
C SER A 426 -27.51 -12.48 -7.75
N ILE A 427 -26.41 -11.94 -8.28
CA ILE A 427 -26.23 -11.81 -9.73
C ILE A 427 -26.23 -13.20 -10.40
N ALA A 428 -25.50 -14.16 -9.84
CA ALA A 428 -25.44 -15.53 -10.38
C ALA A 428 -26.82 -16.22 -10.37
N GLU A 429 -27.59 -16.08 -9.28
CA GLU A 429 -28.97 -16.57 -9.20
C GLU A 429 -29.88 -15.89 -10.24
N MET A 430 -29.81 -14.55 -10.37
CA MET A 430 -30.63 -13.83 -11.35
C MET A 430 -30.29 -14.20 -12.79
N ILE A 431 -29.03 -14.49 -13.10
CA ILE A 431 -28.62 -15.02 -14.41
C ILE A 431 -29.40 -16.30 -14.72
N GLN A 432 -29.48 -17.22 -13.76
CA GLN A 432 -30.17 -18.50 -13.92
C GLN A 432 -31.69 -18.34 -13.94
N GLU A 433 -32.26 -17.61 -12.97
CA GLU A 433 -33.71 -17.45 -12.81
C GLU A 433 -34.37 -16.69 -13.95
N LYS A 434 -33.72 -15.62 -14.44
CA LYS A 434 -34.26 -14.77 -15.52
C LYS A 434 -33.74 -15.19 -16.89
N GLY A 435 -32.84 -16.17 -16.96
CA GLY A 435 -32.17 -16.59 -18.19
C GLY A 435 -31.43 -15.43 -18.84
N LEU A 436 -30.64 -14.68 -18.07
CA LEU A 436 -29.80 -13.61 -18.58
C LEU A 436 -28.60 -14.24 -19.31
N ASN A 437 -28.16 -13.63 -20.40
CA ASN A 437 -26.99 -14.08 -21.14
C ASN A 437 -25.97 -12.96 -21.37
N ARG A 438 -26.24 -11.75 -20.86
CA ARG A 438 -25.33 -10.60 -20.77
C ARG A 438 -25.54 -9.90 -19.42
N VAL A 439 -24.48 -9.34 -18.85
CA VAL A 439 -24.55 -8.65 -17.56
C VAL A 439 -23.81 -7.32 -17.63
N VAL A 440 -24.48 -6.26 -17.18
CA VAL A 440 -23.90 -4.94 -16.98
C VAL A 440 -23.93 -4.60 -15.50
N VAL A 441 -22.77 -4.26 -14.92
CA VAL A 441 -22.70 -3.70 -13.56
C VAL A 441 -22.32 -2.23 -13.65
N ALA A 442 -23.25 -1.35 -13.25
CA ALA A 442 -23.01 0.09 -13.18
C ALA A 442 -22.49 0.45 -11.78
N ALA A 443 -21.17 0.55 -11.65
CA ALA A 443 -20.50 0.77 -10.37
C ALA A 443 -19.14 1.48 -10.52
N CYS A 444 -18.05 0.85 -10.04
CA CYS A 444 -16.70 1.39 -10.05
C CYS A 444 -15.88 1.00 -11.28
N SER A 445 -14.59 1.37 -11.30
CA SER A 445 -13.68 1.05 -12.38
C SER A 445 -13.53 -0.47 -12.65
N PRO A 446 -13.55 -0.91 -13.93
CA PRO A 446 -13.25 -2.30 -14.30
C PRO A 446 -11.84 -2.74 -13.89
N ARG A 447 -10.90 -1.80 -13.75
CA ARG A 447 -9.51 -2.08 -13.33
C ARG A 447 -9.40 -2.76 -11.96
N THR A 448 -10.45 -2.66 -11.15
CA THR A 448 -10.46 -3.17 -9.77
C THR A 448 -11.27 -4.46 -9.64
N LEU A 449 -12.50 -4.48 -10.19
CA LEU A 449 -13.49 -5.53 -9.90
C LEU A 449 -14.01 -6.30 -11.11
N GLU A 450 -13.56 -6.01 -12.33
CA GLU A 450 -13.95 -6.82 -13.50
C GLU A 450 -13.67 -8.32 -13.30
N PRO A 451 -12.52 -8.75 -12.74
CA PRO A 451 -12.27 -10.17 -12.51
C PRO A 451 -13.28 -10.84 -11.56
N LEU A 452 -13.78 -10.11 -10.56
CA LEU A 452 -14.80 -10.61 -9.63
C LEU A 452 -16.09 -10.95 -10.36
N PHE A 453 -16.59 -10.02 -11.18
CA PHE A 453 -17.86 -10.23 -11.88
C PHE A 453 -17.74 -11.21 -13.04
N ARG A 454 -16.59 -11.24 -13.72
CA ARG A 454 -16.27 -12.31 -14.68
C ARG A 454 -16.36 -13.69 -14.04
N ASP A 455 -15.82 -13.83 -12.83
CA ASP A 455 -15.91 -15.05 -12.04
C ASP A 455 -17.36 -15.39 -11.64
N THR A 456 -18.16 -14.38 -11.28
CA THR A 456 -19.60 -14.52 -11.03
C THR A 456 -20.37 -15.08 -12.25
N LEU A 457 -20.04 -14.65 -13.46
CA LEU A 457 -20.67 -15.20 -14.68
C LEU A 457 -20.30 -16.69 -14.87
N ARG A 458 -19.05 -17.06 -14.58
CA ARG A 458 -18.61 -18.48 -14.62
C ARG A 458 -19.36 -19.32 -13.59
N GLU A 459 -19.57 -18.78 -12.38
CA GLU A 459 -20.39 -19.43 -11.34
C GLU A 459 -21.85 -19.61 -11.76
N ALA A 460 -22.38 -18.72 -12.60
CA ALA A 460 -23.71 -18.83 -13.16
C ALA A 460 -23.79 -19.80 -14.36
N GLY A 461 -22.65 -20.19 -14.94
CA GLY A 461 -22.54 -21.10 -16.08
C GLY A 461 -22.61 -20.42 -17.45
N ILE A 462 -22.29 -19.12 -17.55
CA ILE A 462 -22.18 -18.42 -18.84
C ILE A 462 -20.76 -17.86 -19.04
N ASN A 463 -20.38 -17.61 -20.30
CA ASN A 463 -19.04 -17.13 -20.63
C ASN A 463 -18.76 -15.76 -19.97
N GLN A 464 -17.61 -15.65 -19.31
CA GLN A 464 -17.22 -14.44 -18.57
C GLN A 464 -17.08 -13.18 -19.43
N TYR A 465 -16.86 -13.31 -20.74
CA TYR A 465 -16.71 -12.17 -21.65
C TYR A 465 -18.05 -11.56 -22.10
N TYR A 466 -19.17 -12.06 -21.59
CA TYR A 466 -20.49 -11.42 -21.69
C TYR A 466 -20.77 -10.39 -20.60
N PHE A 467 -19.73 -10.02 -19.84
CA PHE A 467 -19.77 -9.01 -18.80
C PHE A 467 -19.32 -7.64 -19.35
N GLU A 468 -19.99 -6.57 -18.90
CA GLU A 468 -19.57 -5.20 -19.11
C GLU A 468 -19.67 -4.36 -17.82
N MET A 469 -18.72 -3.45 -17.62
CA MET A 469 -18.69 -2.56 -16.47
C MET A 469 -18.98 -1.10 -16.86
N ALA A 470 -20.09 -0.55 -16.36
CA ALA A 470 -20.41 0.86 -16.47
C ALA A 470 -19.77 1.63 -15.30
N ASN A 471 -18.68 2.36 -15.55
CA ASN A 471 -18.00 3.12 -14.50
C ASN A 471 -18.72 4.43 -14.18
N ILE A 472 -19.64 4.39 -13.20
CA ILE A 472 -20.40 5.55 -12.73
C ILE A 472 -19.87 6.13 -11.41
N ARG A 473 -18.72 5.64 -10.90
CA ARG A 473 -18.05 6.17 -9.71
C ARG A 473 -16.88 7.09 -10.05
N GLU A 474 -15.75 6.51 -10.46
CA GLU A 474 -14.55 7.28 -10.77
C GLU A 474 -14.74 8.23 -11.95
N HIS A 475 -15.59 7.88 -12.93
CA HIS A 475 -15.84 8.70 -14.13
C HIS A 475 -17.13 9.56 -14.03
N CYS A 476 -17.88 9.44 -12.94
CA CYS A 476 -19.12 10.18 -12.74
C CYS A 476 -19.26 10.71 -11.31
N SER A 477 -19.73 9.92 -10.34
CA SER A 477 -20.12 10.43 -9.03
C SER A 477 -19.01 11.18 -8.28
N TRP A 478 -17.76 10.69 -8.32
CA TRP A 478 -16.64 11.31 -7.61
C TRP A 478 -16.18 12.64 -8.21
N VAL A 479 -16.36 12.84 -9.51
CA VAL A 479 -15.87 14.03 -10.22
C VAL A 479 -16.97 15.09 -10.42
N HIS A 480 -18.24 14.72 -10.27
CA HIS A 480 -19.40 15.61 -10.46
C HIS A 480 -20.24 15.77 -9.17
N PHE A 481 -19.61 15.68 -8.00
CA PHE A 481 -20.32 15.68 -6.71
C PHE A 481 -21.15 16.95 -6.44
N ARG A 482 -20.86 18.05 -7.15
CA ARG A 482 -21.60 19.33 -7.08
C ARG A 482 -22.76 19.42 -8.08
N GLU A 483 -22.81 18.53 -9.09
CA GLU A 483 -23.70 18.61 -10.25
C GLU A 483 -24.57 17.35 -10.32
N LYS A 484 -25.35 17.09 -9.26
CA LYS A 484 -26.03 15.79 -9.05
C LYS A 484 -27.00 15.40 -10.17
N GLU A 485 -27.72 16.38 -10.72
CA GLU A 485 -28.67 16.15 -11.81
C GLU A 485 -27.93 15.73 -13.09
N ASP A 486 -26.88 16.46 -13.47
CA ASP A 486 -26.04 16.14 -14.63
C ASP A 486 -25.25 14.84 -14.41
N ALA A 487 -24.80 14.57 -13.19
CA ALA A 487 -24.15 13.30 -12.83
C ALA A 487 -25.12 12.12 -12.99
N THR A 488 -26.39 12.30 -12.64
CA THR A 488 -27.42 11.28 -12.83
C THR A 488 -27.71 11.04 -14.30
N ALA A 489 -27.84 12.11 -15.09
CA ALA A 489 -28.00 12.01 -16.55
C ALA A 489 -26.81 11.29 -17.19
N LYS A 490 -25.59 11.69 -16.85
CA LYS A 490 -24.36 11.04 -17.31
C LYS A 490 -24.28 9.57 -16.90
N ALA A 491 -24.72 9.21 -15.69
CA ALA A 491 -24.75 7.81 -15.25
C ALA A 491 -25.73 6.97 -16.09
N LYS A 492 -26.88 7.53 -16.48
CA LYS A 492 -27.82 6.90 -17.42
C LYS A 492 -27.17 6.69 -18.78
N ASP A 493 -26.46 7.69 -19.31
CA ASP A 493 -25.75 7.58 -20.58
C ASP A 493 -24.67 6.51 -20.57
N ILE A 494 -23.80 6.51 -19.56
CA ILE A 494 -22.75 5.49 -19.39
C ILE A 494 -23.37 4.09 -19.31
N THR A 495 -24.51 3.95 -18.62
CA THR A 495 -25.21 2.66 -18.50
C THR A 495 -25.82 2.24 -19.83
N ARG A 496 -26.48 3.16 -20.57
CA ARG A 496 -27.00 2.94 -21.93
C ARG A 496 -25.91 2.50 -22.90
N MET A 497 -24.79 3.21 -22.92
CA MET A 497 -23.60 2.87 -23.72
C MET A 497 -23.11 1.44 -23.42
N SER A 498 -23.07 1.08 -22.13
CA SER A 498 -22.61 -0.25 -21.68
C SER A 498 -23.59 -1.36 -22.04
N VAL A 499 -24.90 -1.13 -21.97
CA VAL A 499 -25.94 -2.08 -22.41
C VAL A 499 -25.86 -2.32 -23.93
N ALA A 500 -25.66 -1.25 -24.71
CA ALA A 500 -25.51 -1.35 -26.16
C ALA A 500 -24.29 -2.21 -26.54
N ARG A 501 -23.12 -1.95 -25.94
CA ARG A 501 -21.93 -2.77 -26.13
C ARG A 501 -22.13 -4.21 -25.64
N ALA A 502 -22.68 -4.40 -24.45
CA ALA A 502 -22.93 -5.73 -23.87
C ALA A 502 -23.79 -6.61 -24.78
N SER A 503 -24.74 -6.02 -25.49
CA SER A 503 -25.60 -6.72 -26.44
C SER A 503 -24.84 -7.32 -27.63
N GLN A 504 -23.69 -6.73 -28.00
CA GLN A 504 -22.83 -7.18 -29.11
C GLN A 504 -21.72 -8.15 -28.68
N LEU A 505 -21.43 -8.24 -27.37
CA LEU A 505 -20.36 -9.09 -26.86
C LEU A 505 -20.54 -10.54 -27.29
N GLN A 506 -19.41 -11.18 -27.55
CA GLN A 506 -19.27 -12.57 -27.98
C GLN A 506 -18.48 -13.38 -26.95
N PRO A 507 -18.67 -14.71 -26.88
CA PRO A 507 -17.94 -15.53 -25.92
C PRO A 507 -16.49 -15.65 -26.38
N LEU A 508 -15.55 -15.50 -25.45
CA LEU A 508 -14.13 -15.68 -25.72
C LEU A 508 -13.57 -16.83 -24.91
N GLN A 509 -12.55 -17.48 -25.47
CA GLN A 509 -11.83 -18.58 -24.84
C GLN A 509 -10.49 -18.07 -24.36
N GLU A 510 -10.18 -18.39 -23.11
CA GLU A 510 -8.86 -18.14 -22.56
C GLU A 510 -7.92 -19.26 -22.94
N ILE A 511 -6.63 -18.96 -22.97
CA ILE A 511 -5.60 -19.92 -23.34
C ILE A 511 -4.75 -20.20 -22.10
N ASP A 512 -4.76 -21.44 -21.66
CA ASP A 512 -3.85 -21.90 -20.61
C ASP A 512 -2.47 -22.17 -21.18
N LEU A 513 -1.47 -21.52 -20.61
CA LEU A 513 -0.09 -21.65 -21.01
C LEU A 513 0.75 -22.22 -19.88
N PRO A 514 1.65 -23.18 -20.17
CA PRO A 514 2.50 -23.74 -19.12
C PRO A 514 3.35 -22.65 -18.48
N VAL A 515 3.53 -22.71 -17.17
CA VAL A 515 4.42 -21.80 -16.43
C VAL A 515 5.78 -22.45 -16.30
N ASN A 516 6.83 -21.77 -16.78
CA ASN A 516 8.20 -22.14 -16.46
C ASN A 516 8.45 -21.87 -14.96
N LYS A 517 8.80 -22.92 -14.22
CA LYS A 517 8.96 -22.92 -12.76
C LYS A 517 10.24 -22.24 -12.26
N THR A 518 10.99 -21.61 -13.15
CA THR A 518 12.25 -20.90 -12.89
C THR A 518 11.99 -19.41 -12.67
N ALA A 519 12.70 -18.78 -11.74
CA ALA A 519 12.73 -17.33 -11.55
C ALA A 519 14.04 -16.70 -12.06
N LEU A 520 13.96 -15.46 -12.52
CA LEU A 520 15.10 -14.58 -12.74
C LEU A 520 15.13 -13.50 -11.66
N VAL A 521 16.24 -13.32 -10.97
CA VAL A 521 16.45 -12.20 -10.04
C VAL A 521 17.57 -11.32 -10.57
N VAL A 522 17.31 -10.02 -10.73
CA VAL A 522 18.25 -9.05 -11.30
C VAL A 522 18.75 -8.11 -10.20
N GLY A 523 19.99 -8.31 -9.76
CA GLY A 523 20.66 -7.57 -8.69
C GLY A 523 20.98 -8.48 -7.49
N GLY A 524 22.26 -8.65 -7.18
CA GLY A 524 22.82 -9.47 -6.11
C GLY A 524 23.07 -8.74 -4.80
N GLY A 525 22.32 -7.66 -4.51
CA GLY A 525 22.30 -7.03 -3.19
C GLY A 525 21.54 -7.85 -2.14
N ILE A 526 21.46 -7.39 -0.88
CA ILE A 526 20.71 -8.08 0.19
C ILE A 526 19.30 -8.47 -0.26
N ALA A 527 18.53 -7.52 -0.81
CA ALA A 527 17.15 -7.79 -1.22
C ALA A 527 17.04 -8.87 -2.31
N GLY A 528 17.90 -8.82 -3.34
CA GLY A 528 17.87 -9.80 -4.42
C GLY A 528 18.33 -11.18 -3.96
N MET A 529 19.39 -11.26 -3.15
CA MET A 529 19.84 -12.53 -2.57
C MET A 529 18.80 -13.15 -1.63
N THR A 530 18.17 -12.36 -0.75
CA THR A 530 17.08 -12.83 0.12
C THR A 530 15.90 -13.34 -0.70
N CYS A 531 15.52 -12.61 -1.76
CA CYS A 531 14.43 -13.03 -2.64
C CYS A 531 14.77 -14.34 -3.37
N ALA A 532 15.99 -14.44 -3.92
CA ALA A 532 16.48 -15.65 -4.60
C ALA A 532 16.48 -16.87 -3.67
N LEU A 533 17.00 -16.71 -2.44
CA LEU A 533 16.98 -17.76 -1.42
C LEU A 533 15.54 -18.19 -1.09
N SER A 534 14.66 -17.23 -0.81
CA SER A 534 13.27 -17.51 -0.46
C SER A 534 12.50 -18.25 -1.58
N ILE A 535 12.76 -17.92 -2.84
CA ILE A 535 12.20 -18.63 -4.00
C ILE A 535 12.77 -20.06 -4.08
N ALA A 536 14.09 -20.20 -3.88
CA ALA A 536 14.78 -21.46 -4.04
C ALA A 536 14.47 -22.48 -2.93
N GLU A 537 14.36 -22.03 -1.68
CA GLU A 537 13.92 -22.83 -0.53
C GLU A 537 12.46 -23.31 -0.66
N GLN A 538 11.70 -22.75 -1.60
CA GLN A 538 10.35 -23.21 -1.95
C GLN A 538 10.35 -24.17 -3.15
N GLY A 539 11.51 -24.64 -3.59
CA GLY A 539 11.67 -25.66 -4.63
C GLY A 539 11.69 -25.13 -6.07
N HIS A 540 11.96 -23.85 -6.26
CA HIS A 540 12.05 -23.23 -7.60
C HIS A 540 13.49 -22.91 -7.99
N GLU A 541 13.83 -23.17 -9.26
CA GLU A 541 15.15 -22.79 -9.81
C GLU A 541 15.25 -21.27 -9.95
N VAL A 542 16.40 -20.70 -9.62
CA VAL A 542 16.64 -19.25 -9.67
C VAL A 542 17.92 -18.93 -10.40
N TYR A 543 17.84 -18.00 -11.34
CA TYR A 543 19.02 -17.37 -11.95
C TYR A 543 19.20 -16.00 -11.32
N LEU A 544 20.31 -15.80 -10.60
CA LEU A 544 20.65 -14.53 -9.97
C LEU A 544 21.70 -13.81 -10.80
N LEU A 545 21.34 -12.67 -11.38
CA LEU A 545 22.24 -11.83 -12.15
C LEU A 545 22.78 -10.69 -11.29
N GLU A 546 24.10 -10.54 -11.24
CA GLU A 546 24.81 -9.42 -10.63
C GLU A 546 25.68 -8.75 -11.68
N LYS A 547 25.61 -7.41 -11.74
CA LYS A 547 26.37 -6.62 -12.71
C LYS A 547 27.84 -6.46 -12.31
N ASP A 548 28.12 -6.49 -11.01
CA ASP A 548 29.45 -6.38 -10.45
C ASP A 548 30.07 -7.79 -10.32
N THR A 549 31.38 -7.87 -10.07
CA THR A 549 32.10 -9.14 -9.91
C THR A 549 31.73 -9.87 -8.63
N ASP A 550 31.18 -9.16 -7.65
CA ASP A 550 30.87 -9.68 -6.32
C ASP A 550 29.41 -9.40 -5.93
N LEU A 551 28.79 -10.36 -5.24
CA LEU A 551 27.51 -10.15 -4.57
C LEU A 551 27.63 -9.21 -3.35
N GLY A 552 26.51 -8.59 -3.00
CA GLY A 552 26.28 -7.86 -1.76
C GLY A 552 25.93 -6.39 -1.91
N GLY A 553 26.21 -5.78 -3.07
CA GLY A 553 25.89 -4.38 -3.35
C GLY A 553 26.39 -3.41 -2.26
N THR A 554 25.61 -2.36 -1.98
CA THR A 554 25.96 -1.32 -0.99
C THR A 554 26.17 -1.85 0.43
N ALA A 555 25.59 -3.00 0.79
CA ALA A 555 25.76 -3.58 2.12
C ALA A 555 27.23 -3.93 2.43
N ARG A 556 28.07 -4.13 1.41
CA ARG A 556 29.53 -4.32 1.57
C ARG A 556 30.22 -3.12 2.22
N LYS A 557 29.58 -1.94 2.20
CA LYS A 557 30.09 -0.68 2.76
C LYS A 557 29.41 -0.30 4.09
N ILE A 558 28.53 -1.16 4.62
CA ILE A 558 27.79 -0.91 5.85
C ILE A 558 28.21 -1.96 6.85
N HIS A 559 28.63 -1.55 8.04
CA HIS A 559 29.20 -2.45 9.05
C HIS A 559 28.22 -2.77 10.16
N TYR A 560 27.42 -1.80 10.58
CA TYR A 560 26.46 -1.98 11.67
C TYR A 560 25.15 -1.20 11.43
N THR A 561 24.09 -1.63 12.09
CA THR A 561 22.79 -0.93 12.14
C THR A 561 22.57 -0.23 13.49
N LEU A 562 21.51 0.57 13.61
CA LEU A 562 21.14 1.25 14.88
C LEU A 562 20.85 0.24 16.02
N ASP A 563 20.17 -0.85 15.68
CA ASP A 563 19.83 -1.96 16.56
C ASP A 563 20.99 -2.96 16.79
N GLY A 564 22.18 -2.67 16.27
CA GLY A 564 23.41 -3.38 16.62
C GLY A 564 23.71 -4.65 15.81
N MET A 565 23.04 -4.88 14.68
CA MET A 565 23.35 -5.98 13.78
C MET A 565 24.75 -5.83 13.17
N ASP A 566 25.54 -6.90 13.15
CA ASP A 566 26.76 -6.98 12.33
C ASP A 566 26.36 -7.28 10.88
N VAL A 567 26.35 -6.24 10.05
CA VAL A 567 25.92 -6.32 8.65
C VAL A 567 26.91 -7.14 7.82
N GLN A 568 28.20 -7.10 8.14
CA GLN A 568 29.22 -7.84 7.39
C GLN A 568 29.13 -9.34 7.67
N ALA A 569 28.88 -9.73 8.93
CA ALA A 569 28.64 -11.12 9.28
C ALA A 569 27.36 -11.67 8.64
N TYR A 570 26.27 -10.90 8.71
CA TYR A 570 25.01 -11.24 8.05
C TYR A 570 25.20 -11.41 6.53
N LEU A 571 25.85 -10.44 5.88
CA LEU A 571 26.09 -10.47 4.44
C LEU A 571 26.92 -11.67 4.01
N ARG A 572 28.00 -12.00 4.72
CA ARG A 572 28.80 -13.21 4.45
C ARG A 572 27.97 -14.48 4.56
N GLY A 573 27.07 -14.55 5.54
CA GLY A 573 26.13 -15.66 5.71
C GLY A 573 25.22 -15.84 4.50
N VAL A 574 24.54 -14.76 4.09
CA VAL A 574 23.62 -14.78 2.94
C VAL A 574 24.35 -15.12 1.63
N VAL A 575 25.51 -14.50 1.37
CA VAL A 575 26.32 -14.79 0.17
C VAL A 575 26.73 -16.26 0.14
N ARG A 576 27.15 -16.82 1.28
CA ARG A 576 27.49 -18.24 1.38
C ARG A 576 26.29 -19.13 1.08
N GLN A 577 25.12 -18.84 1.65
CA GLN A 577 23.90 -19.60 1.38
C GLN A 577 23.55 -19.59 -0.11
N VAL A 578 23.59 -18.41 -0.76
CA VAL A 578 23.33 -18.26 -2.19
C VAL A 578 24.24 -19.12 -3.04
N TYR A 579 25.56 -19.05 -2.82
CA TYR A 579 26.52 -19.83 -3.61
C TYR A 579 26.47 -21.34 -3.32
N GLN A 580 25.98 -21.75 -2.14
CA GLN A 580 25.87 -23.16 -1.75
C GLN A 580 24.53 -23.79 -2.14
N HIS A 581 23.51 -22.99 -2.43
CA HIS A 581 22.18 -23.50 -2.75
C HIS A 581 22.15 -24.14 -4.15
N PRO A 582 21.71 -25.40 -4.29
CA PRO A 582 21.81 -26.15 -5.56
C PRO A 582 20.94 -25.58 -6.69
N SER A 583 19.83 -24.93 -6.33
CA SER A 583 18.88 -24.34 -7.29
C SER A 583 19.15 -22.86 -7.60
N ILE A 584 20.25 -22.27 -7.12
CA ILE A 584 20.59 -20.88 -7.42
C ILE A 584 21.82 -20.81 -8.34
N HIS A 585 21.60 -20.27 -9.54
CA HIS A 585 22.61 -20.09 -10.57
C HIS A 585 23.06 -18.63 -10.62
N VAL A 586 24.21 -18.35 -10.02
CA VAL A 586 24.77 -16.99 -9.98
C VAL A 586 25.56 -16.67 -11.25
N TYR A 587 25.27 -15.52 -11.84
CA TYR A 587 26.01 -14.90 -12.94
C TYR A 587 26.48 -13.52 -12.48
N THR A 588 27.79 -13.34 -12.33
CA THR A 588 28.43 -12.04 -12.07
C THR A 588 28.90 -11.39 -13.37
N ASP A 589 29.23 -10.11 -13.31
CA ASP A 589 29.60 -9.30 -14.48
C ASP A 589 28.56 -9.45 -15.61
N ALA A 590 27.30 -9.62 -15.21
CA ALA A 590 26.20 -10.02 -16.07
C ALA A 590 25.51 -8.80 -16.65
N VAL A 591 25.41 -8.77 -17.98
CA VAL A 591 24.71 -7.73 -18.74
C VAL A 591 23.56 -8.36 -19.51
N ILE A 592 22.35 -7.88 -19.29
CA ILE A 592 21.16 -8.30 -20.02
C ILE A 592 21.15 -7.58 -21.36
N THR A 593 21.13 -8.34 -22.46
CA THR A 593 21.10 -7.77 -23.81
C THR A 593 19.70 -7.76 -24.41
N GLU A 594 18.83 -8.67 -23.97
CA GLU A 594 17.47 -8.81 -24.48
C GLU A 594 16.58 -9.49 -23.43
N ALA A 595 15.34 -9.02 -23.27
CA ALA A 595 14.31 -9.69 -22.49
C ALA A 595 13.01 -9.71 -23.32
N THR A 596 12.50 -10.90 -23.60
CA THR A 596 11.29 -11.12 -24.40
C THR A 596 10.39 -12.16 -23.74
N GLY A 597 9.22 -12.38 -24.31
CA GLY A 597 8.22 -13.33 -23.79
C GLY A 597 7.11 -12.65 -23.01
N TYR A 598 6.44 -13.44 -22.17
CA TYR A 598 5.23 -13.04 -21.45
C TYR A 598 5.16 -13.78 -20.11
N VAL A 599 4.20 -13.41 -19.25
CA VAL A 599 3.97 -14.03 -17.94
C VAL A 599 4.05 -15.56 -18.02
N GLY A 600 4.85 -16.18 -17.14
CA GLY A 600 5.09 -17.62 -17.13
C GLY A 600 6.06 -18.15 -18.19
N ASN A 601 6.42 -17.38 -19.23
CA ASN A 601 7.28 -17.81 -20.35
C ASN A 601 8.13 -16.65 -20.89
N PHE A 602 9.05 -16.16 -20.07
CA PHE A 602 10.05 -15.19 -20.47
C PHE A 602 11.34 -15.85 -20.94
N VAL A 603 12.07 -15.12 -21.79
CA VAL A 603 13.41 -15.46 -22.25
C VAL A 603 14.30 -14.24 -22.09
N THR A 604 15.36 -14.37 -21.30
CA THR A 604 16.34 -13.30 -21.07
C THR A 604 17.71 -13.75 -21.55
N LYS A 605 18.30 -12.97 -22.46
CA LYS A 605 19.66 -13.19 -22.94
C LYS A 605 20.64 -12.36 -22.13
N VAL A 606 21.68 -13.03 -21.65
CA VAL A 606 22.68 -12.47 -20.74
C VAL A 606 24.07 -12.71 -21.32
N LYS A 607 24.94 -11.71 -21.23
CA LYS A 607 26.38 -11.86 -21.44
C LYS A 607 27.06 -11.76 -20.08
N SER A 608 27.94 -12.72 -19.76
CA SER A 608 28.72 -12.75 -18.52
C SER A 608 30.13 -13.29 -18.81
N GLU A 609 30.98 -13.40 -17.79
CA GLU A 609 32.28 -14.10 -17.91
C GLU A 609 32.12 -15.57 -18.33
N ARG A 610 30.97 -16.20 -18.03
CA ARG A 610 30.64 -17.57 -18.47
C ARG A 610 30.27 -17.66 -19.96
N GLY A 611 30.21 -16.53 -20.66
CA GLY A 611 29.77 -16.42 -22.04
C GLY A 611 28.30 -15.96 -22.17
N PRO A 612 27.77 -15.93 -23.41
CA PRO A 612 26.37 -15.65 -23.67
C PRO A 612 25.49 -16.82 -23.22
N ALA A 613 24.40 -16.53 -22.51
CA ALA A 613 23.42 -17.49 -22.05
C ALA A 613 22.00 -17.01 -22.38
N GLU A 614 21.10 -17.97 -22.62
CA GLU A 614 19.66 -17.73 -22.77
C GLU A 614 18.94 -18.39 -21.59
N ILE A 615 18.30 -17.58 -20.76
CA ILE A 615 17.63 -18.01 -19.53
C ILE A 615 16.13 -17.95 -19.74
N LYS A 616 15.46 -19.11 -19.64
CA LYS A 616 14.00 -19.20 -19.69
C LYS A 616 13.46 -19.20 -18.27
N HIS A 617 12.50 -18.32 -17.98
CA HIS A 617 11.93 -18.17 -16.65
C HIS A 617 10.46 -17.79 -16.71
N GLY A 618 9.69 -18.07 -15.65
CA GLY A 618 8.29 -17.70 -15.55
C GLY A 618 8.04 -16.37 -14.84
N ALA A 619 8.99 -15.95 -14.01
CA ALA A 619 8.91 -14.73 -13.22
C ALA A 619 10.26 -14.00 -13.18
N ALA A 620 10.23 -12.66 -13.20
CA ALA A 620 11.41 -11.82 -13.01
C ALA A 620 11.25 -10.92 -11.78
N VAL A 621 12.30 -10.79 -10.97
CA VAL A 621 12.34 -9.86 -9.83
C VAL A 621 13.46 -8.84 -10.05
N ILE A 622 13.10 -7.56 -10.08
CA ILE A 622 14.04 -6.45 -10.23
C ILE A 622 14.49 -5.98 -8.84
N ALA A 623 15.77 -6.16 -8.54
CA ALA A 623 16.39 -5.93 -7.23
C ALA A 623 17.74 -5.17 -7.33
N VAL A 624 17.89 -4.33 -8.36
CA VAL A 624 19.16 -3.66 -8.74
C VAL A 624 19.67 -2.58 -7.77
N GLY A 625 18.99 -2.41 -6.62
CA GLY A 625 19.42 -1.51 -5.56
C GLY A 625 19.41 -0.04 -5.95
N ALA A 626 20.26 0.73 -5.29
CA ALA A 626 20.44 2.17 -5.48
C ALA A 626 21.90 2.57 -5.20
N GLN A 627 22.26 3.81 -5.52
CA GLN A 627 23.61 4.33 -5.34
C GLN A 627 23.63 5.51 -4.37
N ALA A 628 24.75 5.72 -3.69
CA ALA A 628 24.96 6.95 -2.94
C ALA A 628 25.31 8.08 -3.92
N TYR A 629 24.67 9.23 -3.74
CA TYR A 629 25.06 10.47 -4.40
C TYR A 629 26.50 10.82 -4.01
N LYS A 630 27.27 11.33 -4.98
CA LYS A 630 28.58 11.93 -4.73
C LYS A 630 28.40 13.44 -4.73
N PRO A 631 28.49 14.11 -3.57
CA PRO A 631 28.31 15.56 -3.48
C PRO A 631 29.27 16.32 -4.40
N ALA A 632 28.83 17.46 -4.91
CA ALA A 632 29.70 18.46 -5.53
C ALA A 632 29.80 19.73 -4.66
N GLU A 633 28.99 19.79 -3.61
CA GLU A 633 28.91 20.87 -2.63
C GLU A 633 29.77 20.61 -1.38
N TYR A 634 29.94 21.65 -0.55
CA TYR A 634 30.57 21.58 0.78
C TYR A 634 32.03 21.09 0.81
N LEU A 635 32.84 21.42 -0.21
CA LEU A 635 34.26 21.03 -0.34
C LEU A 635 34.49 19.51 -0.44
N TYR A 636 33.46 18.73 -0.78
CA TYR A 636 33.60 17.31 -0.99
C TYR A 636 34.52 17.01 -2.18
N GLY A 637 35.55 16.20 -1.95
CA GLY A 637 36.58 15.90 -2.96
C GLY A 637 37.67 16.98 -3.08
N GLU A 638 37.52 18.11 -2.40
CA GLU A 638 38.53 19.17 -2.31
C GLU A 638 39.31 19.11 -0.98
N ASP A 639 38.68 18.67 0.12
CA ASP A 639 39.30 18.48 1.43
C ASP A 639 39.05 17.07 1.98
N ASP A 640 40.13 16.35 2.34
CA ASP A 640 40.10 14.96 2.82
C ASP A 640 39.36 14.75 4.16
N ARG A 641 39.03 15.85 4.86
CA ARG A 641 38.25 15.86 6.11
C ARG A 641 36.74 15.92 5.86
N VAL A 642 36.31 16.17 4.63
CA VAL A 642 34.91 16.14 4.23
C VAL A 642 34.57 14.74 3.70
N LEU A 643 33.65 14.06 4.37
CA LEU A 643 33.31 12.66 4.14
C LEU A 643 31.82 12.51 3.88
N THR A 644 31.40 11.51 3.13
CA THR A 644 30.02 11.00 3.22
C THR A 644 29.84 10.17 4.50
N ASN A 645 28.59 9.95 4.92
CA ASN A 645 28.31 9.07 6.07
C ASN A 645 28.83 7.62 5.89
N LEU A 646 28.93 7.11 4.65
CA LEU A 646 29.49 5.78 4.38
C LEU A 646 31.01 5.77 4.59
N GLU A 647 31.72 6.81 4.15
CA GLU A 647 33.16 6.96 4.36
C GLU A 647 33.49 7.22 5.82
N LEU A 648 32.67 7.99 6.52
CA LEU A 648 32.79 8.19 7.96
C LEU A 648 32.69 6.85 8.71
N GLU A 649 31.71 6.02 8.37
CA GLU A 649 31.54 4.70 8.99
C GLU A 649 32.75 3.77 8.74
N ASP A 650 33.27 3.75 7.51
CA ASP A 650 34.47 2.98 7.16
C ASP A 650 35.70 3.44 7.98
N ARG A 651 35.89 4.76 8.14
CA ARG A 651 36.98 5.30 8.97
C ARG A 651 36.81 5.00 10.46
N ILE A 652 35.58 5.04 10.99
CA ILE A 652 35.28 4.64 12.37
C ILE A 652 35.68 3.18 12.61
N ILE A 653 35.34 2.28 11.68
CA ILE A 653 35.63 0.85 11.82
C ILE A 653 37.11 0.53 11.66
N LYS A 654 37.81 1.25 10.78
CA LYS A 654 39.27 1.14 10.62
C LYS A 654 40.05 1.70 11.81
N GLY A 655 39.39 2.41 12.73
CA GLY A 655 40.04 3.05 13.87
C GLY A 655 40.98 4.18 13.45
N ASP A 656 40.57 5.00 12.47
CA ASP A 656 41.36 6.17 12.04
C ASP A 656 41.63 7.10 13.24
N GLU A 657 42.88 7.10 13.71
CA GLU A 657 43.31 7.85 14.89
C GLU A 657 43.06 9.36 14.77
N LYS A 658 43.10 9.93 13.56
CA LYS A 658 42.86 11.36 13.37
C LYS A 658 41.39 11.72 13.58
N LEU A 659 40.49 10.84 13.13
CA LEU A 659 39.05 11.01 13.29
C LEU A 659 38.61 10.76 14.73
N ILE A 660 38.98 9.62 15.33
CA ILE A 660 38.48 9.26 16.67
C ILE A 660 38.98 10.21 17.77
N ASN A 661 40.16 10.82 17.58
CA ASN A 661 40.74 11.80 18.48
C ASN A 661 40.39 13.26 18.09
N SER A 662 39.55 13.47 17.08
CA SER A 662 39.12 14.83 16.71
C SER A 662 38.27 15.44 17.82
N GLN A 663 38.28 16.77 17.90
CA GLN A 663 37.53 17.53 18.89
C GLN A 663 36.11 17.74 18.44
N SER A 664 35.90 18.03 17.14
CA SER A 664 34.58 18.39 16.62
C SER A 664 34.23 17.68 15.30
N LEU A 665 32.95 17.35 15.14
CA LEU A 665 32.36 16.81 13.92
C LEU A 665 31.05 17.55 13.62
N VAL A 666 30.92 18.08 12.41
CA VAL A 666 29.64 18.59 11.91
C VAL A 666 29.08 17.60 10.89
N MET A 667 27.77 17.35 10.94
CA MET A 667 27.07 16.50 9.99
C MET A 667 25.95 17.29 9.32
N ILE A 668 25.93 17.36 7.99
CA ILE A 668 24.91 18.11 7.23
C ILE A 668 23.91 17.12 6.64
N GLN A 669 22.63 17.30 6.99
CA GLN A 669 21.53 16.48 6.47
C GLN A 669 21.04 16.96 5.11
N CYS A 670 20.34 16.07 4.38
CA CYS A 670 19.66 16.35 3.12
C CYS A 670 20.59 16.75 1.95
N VAL A 671 21.87 16.38 2.00
CA VAL A 671 22.84 16.72 0.94
C VAL A 671 22.46 15.98 -0.36
N GLY A 672 22.08 16.75 -1.38
CA GLY A 672 21.63 16.23 -2.68
C GLY A 672 20.20 15.68 -2.73
N CYS A 673 19.31 15.95 -1.75
CA CYS A 673 17.89 15.56 -1.83
C CYS A 673 16.98 16.58 -1.13
N ARG A 674 15.66 16.50 -1.36
CA ARG A 674 14.67 17.51 -0.96
C ARG A 674 14.97 18.89 -1.53
N ASN A 675 15.44 18.90 -2.78
CA ASN A 675 15.73 20.08 -3.59
C ASN A 675 15.06 19.94 -4.96
N GLU A 676 15.21 20.96 -5.83
CA GLU A 676 14.54 21.00 -7.14
C GLU A 676 14.92 19.83 -8.06
N ASP A 677 16.17 19.38 -8.02
CA ASP A 677 16.65 18.26 -8.84
C ASP A 677 16.13 16.89 -8.35
N ARG A 678 15.98 16.74 -7.02
CA ARG A 678 15.65 15.48 -6.35
C ARG A 678 14.67 15.76 -5.24
N ASN A 679 13.42 15.95 -5.64
CA ASN A 679 12.34 16.36 -4.75
C ASN A 679 11.75 15.18 -3.95
N TYR A 680 12.61 14.49 -3.23
CA TYR A 680 12.25 13.34 -2.41
C TYR A 680 13.17 13.19 -1.20
N CYS A 681 12.72 12.42 -0.21
CA CYS A 681 13.52 12.10 0.96
C CYS A 681 14.36 10.85 0.73
N ALA A 682 15.68 10.92 0.92
CA ALA A 682 16.55 9.75 0.82
C ALA A 682 16.31 8.68 1.93
N ARG A 683 15.40 8.94 2.88
CA ARG A 683 14.91 8.07 3.97
C ARG A 683 15.94 7.61 5.01
N ILE A 684 17.18 7.32 4.60
CA ILE A 684 18.20 6.67 5.44
C ILE A 684 19.15 7.63 6.16
N CYS A 685 19.32 8.85 5.63
CA CYS A 685 20.37 9.80 6.02
C CYS A 685 20.37 10.19 7.51
N CYS A 686 19.19 10.55 8.05
CA CYS A 686 19.05 10.92 9.46
C CYS A 686 19.47 9.78 10.41
N ASN A 687 18.99 8.56 10.13
CA ASN A 687 19.31 7.38 10.95
C ASN A 687 20.80 7.03 10.86
N GLN A 688 21.41 7.14 9.68
CA GLN A 688 22.84 6.87 9.51
C GLN A 688 23.72 7.87 10.26
N SER A 689 23.38 9.17 10.24
CA SER A 689 24.14 10.18 10.99
C SER A 689 24.04 9.94 12.50
N ILE A 690 22.84 9.68 13.02
CA ILE A 690 22.63 9.39 14.45
C ILE A 690 23.39 8.12 14.86
N LYS A 691 23.36 7.08 14.01
CA LYS A 691 24.09 5.83 14.22
C LYS A 691 25.59 6.07 14.37
N ASN A 692 26.18 6.87 13.49
CA ASN A 692 27.62 7.17 13.51
C ASN A 692 27.99 8.11 14.67
N ALA A 693 27.15 9.10 14.97
CA ALA A 693 27.33 10.00 16.10
C ALA A 693 27.34 9.22 17.44
N LEU A 694 26.39 8.31 17.65
CA LEU A 694 26.35 7.45 18.83
C LEU A 694 27.58 6.54 18.93
N LYS A 695 28.06 5.99 17.81
CA LYS A 695 29.26 5.16 17.80
C LYS A 695 30.50 5.97 18.18
N LEU A 696 30.64 7.19 17.65
CA LEU A 696 31.73 8.10 18.00
C LEU A 696 31.66 8.56 19.45
N LYS A 697 30.48 8.92 19.97
CA LYS A 697 30.31 9.27 21.41
C LYS A 697 30.68 8.11 22.34
N LYS A 698 30.48 6.86 21.92
CA LYS A 698 30.95 5.68 22.69
C LYS A 698 32.48 5.54 22.69
N ILE A 699 33.16 6.00 21.64
CA ILE A 699 34.63 5.94 21.50
C ILE A 699 35.29 7.14 22.17
N ASN A 700 34.79 8.34 21.88
CA ASN A 700 35.23 9.63 22.40
C ASN A 700 34.02 10.42 22.92
N PRO A 701 33.67 10.26 24.21
CA PRO A 701 32.52 10.96 24.81
C PRO A 701 32.63 12.49 24.79
N MET A 702 33.85 13.02 24.71
CA MET A 702 34.15 14.45 24.74
C MET A 702 34.07 15.13 23.37
N MET A 703 33.93 14.37 22.28
CA MET A 703 33.81 14.93 20.93
C MET A 703 32.54 15.78 20.81
N ASP A 704 32.67 17.01 20.31
CA ASP A 704 31.54 17.87 19.98
C ASP A 704 30.95 17.48 18.63
N ILE A 705 29.73 16.95 18.65
CA ILE A 705 29.04 16.53 17.42
C ILE A 705 27.82 17.43 17.19
N TYR A 706 27.74 18.01 16.00
CA TYR A 706 26.62 18.84 15.55
C TYR A 706 25.95 18.18 14.34
N ILE A 707 24.63 18.08 14.35
CA ILE A 707 23.83 17.61 13.22
C ILE A 707 22.96 18.77 12.73
N LEU A 708 23.25 19.27 11.53
CA LEU A 708 22.50 20.34 10.87
C LEU A 708 21.36 19.72 10.05
N PHE A 709 20.10 20.10 10.31
CA PHE A 709 18.94 19.43 9.75
C PHE A 709 17.79 20.36 9.36
N ARG A 710 16.87 19.89 8.52
CA ARG A 710 15.57 20.55 8.26
C ARG A 710 14.45 19.94 9.11
N ASP A 711 14.30 18.61 8.97
CA ASP A 711 13.44 17.75 9.77
C ASP A 711 14.22 16.49 10.17
N ILE A 712 14.15 16.07 11.45
CA ILE A 712 14.66 14.75 11.84
C ILE A 712 13.62 13.68 11.55
N ARG A 713 13.90 12.83 10.57
CA ARG A 713 12.99 11.77 10.08
C ARG A 713 13.29 10.38 10.66
N THR A 714 13.54 10.29 11.97
CA THR A 714 13.74 9.03 12.71
C THR A 714 12.41 8.39 13.11
N TYR A 715 11.72 7.75 12.16
CA TYR A 715 10.39 7.15 12.38
C TYR A 715 10.44 5.81 13.14
N GLY A 716 9.28 5.35 13.63
CA GLY A 716 9.19 4.13 14.43
C GLY A 716 10.04 4.22 15.70
N PHE A 717 10.72 3.12 16.02
CA PHE A 717 11.63 3.02 17.16
C PHE A 717 12.96 3.77 16.96
N ALA A 718 13.26 4.27 15.75
CA ALA A 718 14.44 5.09 15.52
C ALA A 718 14.43 6.40 16.33
N GLU A 719 13.25 6.85 16.76
CA GLU A 719 13.08 8.01 17.63
C GLU A 719 13.83 7.88 18.96
N ASP A 720 13.91 6.67 19.51
CA ASP A 720 14.61 6.46 20.77
C ASP A 720 16.12 6.68 20.63
N TYR A 721 16.70 6.34 19.49
CA TYR A 721 18.10 6.61 19.18
C TYR A 721 18.37 8.09 18.93
N TYR A 722 17.41 8.81 18.34
CA TYR A 722 17.50 10.27 18.25
C TYR A 722 17.55 10.91 19.64
N ARG A 723 16.67 10.47 20.55
CA ARG A 723 16.70 10.90 21.95
C ARG A 723 18.00 10.49 22.66
N GLU A 724 18.47 9.26 22.45
CA GLU A 724 19.75 8.78 22.98
C GLU A 724 20.90 9.68 22.53
N ALA A 725 20.96 10.05 21.24
CA ALA A 725 22.01 10.93 20.73
C ALA A 725 21.95 12.31 21.38
N SER A 726 20.75 12.89 21.51
CA SER A 726 20.57 14.17 22.23
C SER A 726 21.00 14.08 23.70
N ASN A 727 20.70 12.96 24.38
CA ASN A 727 21.11 12.74 25.77
C ASN A 727 22.64 12.55 25.92
N ASN A 728 23.32 12.15 24.85
CA ASN A 728 24.78 12.01 24.78
C ASN A 728 25.46 13.28 24.23
N ASP A 729 24.83 14.45 24.37
CA ASP A 729 25.38 15.75 24.00
C ASP A 729 25.77 15.87 22.51
N VAL A 730 24.97 15.24 21.64
CA VAL A 730 24.94 15.56 20.21
C VAL A 730 23.99 16.75 20.02
N LYS A 731 24.50 17.84 19.44
CA LYS A 731 23.74 19.07 19.21
C LYS A 731 22.98 18.98 17.88
N PHE A 732 21.71 19.35 17.86
CA PHE A 732 20.89 19.37 16.66
C PHE A 732 20.51 20.81 16.34
N ILE A 733 20.95 21.32 15.19
CA ILE A 733 20.70 22.70 14.76
C ILE A 733 19.85 22.67 13.50
N ARG A 734 18.70 23.32 13.56
CA ARG A 734 17.78 23.38 12.42
C ARG A 734 18.22 24.50 11.46
N TYR A 735 18.13 24.25 10.16
CA TYR A 735 18.29 25.26 9.11
C TYR A 735 17.06 25.27 8.19
N GLU A 736 16.81 26.40 7.54
CA GLU A 736 15.75 26.55 6.53
C GLU A 736 16.31 26.31 5.12
N PRO A 737 15.51 25.77 4.18
CA PRO A 737 15.96 25.50 2.81
C PRO A 737 16.53 26.74 2.10
N GLU A 738 16.00 27.94 2.41
CA GLU A 738 16.41 29.21 1.79
C GLU A 738 17.70 29.78 2.39
N ASP A 739 18.15 29.27 3.54
CA ASP A 739 19.40 29.65 4.22
C ASP A 739 20.20 28.41 4.59
N GLU A 740 20.68 27.71 3.56
CA GLU A 740 21.49 26.51 3.71
C GLU A 740 22.83 26.80 4.43
N PRO A 741 23.39 25.82 5.16
CA PRO A 741 24.71 25.94 5.76
C PRO A 741 25.77 26.33 4.72
N ARG A 742 26.83 27.02 5.13
CA ARG A 742 27.97 27.33 4.27
C ARG A 742 29.23 26.77 4.87
N VAL A 743 30.10 26.20 4.05
CA VAL A 743 31.34 25.55 4.49
C VAL A 743 32.52 26.21 3.78
N GLU A 744 33.52 26.60 4.56
CA GLU A 744 34.79 27.13 4.06
C GLU A 744 35.98 26.53 4.84
N ALA A 745 37.12 26.40 4.17
CA ALA A 745 38.37 26.09 4.86
C ALA A 745 38.87 27.36 5.57
N ALA A 746 39.18 27.25 6.86
CA ALA A 746 39.62 28.37 7.69
C ALA A 746 40.77 27.96 8.63
N GLU A 747 41.31 28.93 9.35
CA GLU A 747 42.29 28.70 10.41
C GLU A 747 41.79 29.27 11.74
N GLN A 748 41.96 28.50 12.82
CA GLN A 748 41.66 28.90 14.19
C GLN A 748 42.90 28.67 15.05
N GLU A 749 43.44 29.73 15.65
CA GLU A 749 44.65 29.68 16.50
C GLU A 749 45.85 28.96 15.83
N GLY A 750 45.97 29.07 14.49
CA GLY A 750 47.01 28.42 13.68
C GLY A 750 46.75 26.95 13.32
N ARG A 751 45.57 26.40 13.67
CA ARG A 751 45.11 25.07 13.27
C ARG A 751 44.14 25.17 12.08
N PRO A 752 44.29 24.37 11.01
CA PRO A 752 43.33 24.32 9.93
C PRO A 752 42.01 23.68 10.39
N VAL A 753 40.89 24.32 10.10
CA VAL A 753 39.52 23.89 10.47
C VAL A 753 38.58 24.02 9.27
N LEU A 754 37.44 23.34 9.33
CA LEU A 754 36.32 23.53 8.42
C LEU A 754 35.28 24.41 9.14
N ARG A 755 35.14 25.67 8.72
CA ARG A 755 34.18 26.59 9.32
C ARG A 755 32.82 26.39 8.67
N VAL A 756 31.83 26.02 9.48
CA VAL A 756 30.44 25.85 9.06
C VAL A 756 29.59 26.99 9.60
N ALA A 757 29.06 27.82 8.71
CA ALA A 757 28.17 28.91 9.04
C ALA A 757 26.71 28.49 8.85
N VAL A 758 25.87 28.66 9.85
CA VAL A 758 24.43 28.30 9.81
C VAL A 758 23.62 29.25 10.69
N THR A 759 22.43 29.65 10.26
CA THR A 759 21.53 30.46 11.10
C THR A 759 20.73 29.56 12.03
N ASP A 760 20.77 29.85 13.32
CA ASP A 760 19.92 29.19 14.31
C ASP A 760 18.60 29.98 14.44
N PRO A 761 17.45 29.40 14.06
CA PRO A 761 16.17 30.11 14.07
C PRO A 761 15.62 30.35 15.49
N ILE A 762 16.15 29.67 16.51
CA ILE A 762 15.74 29.87 17.92
C ILE A 762 16.50 31.06 18.50
N LEU A 763 17.79 31.18 18.22
CA LEU A 763 18.63 32.29 18.68
C LEU A 763 18.49 33.54 17.81
N GLY A 764 18.03 33.39 16.56
CA GLY A 764 18.00 34.47 15.56
C GLY A 764 19.42 34.95 15.19
N GLN A 765 20.42 34.08 15.34
CA GLN A 765 21.84 34.41 15.14
C GLN A 765 22.50 33.47 14.15
N LYS A 766 23.47 34.00 13.41
CA LYS A 766 24.34 33.21 12.55
C LYS A 766 25.47 32.61 13.37
N LEU A 767 25.46 31.29 13.51
CA LEU A 767 26.51 30.52 14.16
C LEU A 767 27.66 30.28 13.18
N ALA A 768 28.89 30.28 13.71
CA ALA A 768 30.08 29.81 13.01
C ALA A 768 30.71 28.70 13.85
N ILE A 769 30.71 27.49 13.31
CA ILE A 769 31.15 26.27 14.01
C ILE A 769 32.43 25.79 13.34
N ASP A 770 33.53 25.77 14.09
CA ASP A 770 34.82 25.27 13.60
C ASP A 770 34.89 23.74 13.82
N ALA A 771 34.91 23.00 12.71
CA ALA A 771 34.85 21.55 12.68
C ALA A 771 36.19 20.94 12.26
N ASP A 772 36.60 19.85 12.91
CA ASP A 772 37.75 19.05 12.46
C ASP A 772 37.40 18.17 11.27
N TYR A 773 36.19 17.60 11.30
CA TYR A 773 35.64 16.78 10.24
C TYR A 773 34.21 17.23 9.89
N LEU A 774 33.85 17.00 8.64
CA LEU A 774 32.51 17.25 8.12
C LEU A 774 31.97 15.95 7.51
N ALA A 775 30.75 15.56 7.89
CA ALA A 775 30.06 14.42 7.33
C ALA A 775 28.81 14.84 6.55
N LEU A 776 28.77 14.55 5.26
CA LEU A 776 27.66 14.82 4.38
C LEU A 776 26.72 13.61 4.34
N ALA A 777 25.48 13.83 4.76
CA ALA A 777 24.44 12.80 4.68
C ALA A 777 23.88 12.76 3.24
N ALA A 778 24.70 12.24 2.34
CA ALA A 778 24.45 12.20 0.90
C ALA A 778 23.18 11.42 0.55
N ALA A 779 22.48 11.92 -0.46
CA ALA A 779 21.27 11.31 -0.99
C ALA A 779 21.50 9.90 -1.54
N VAL A 780 20.38 9.18 -1.73
CA VAL A 780 20.35 7.90 -2.43
C VAL A 780 19.66 8.11 -3.77
N ILE A 781 20.34 7.74 -4.85
CA ILE A 781 19.89 7.95 -6.23
C ILE A 781 19.66 6.63 -6.96
N SER A 782 18.79 6.66 -7.95
CA SER A 782 18.55 5.53 -8.86
C SER A 782 19.80 5.25 -9.71
N PRO A 783 20.11 3.97 -10.00
CA PRO A 783 21.19 3.63 -10.93
C PRO A 783 20.87 4.09 -12.37
N ALA A 784 21.87 4.58 -13.10
CA ALA A 784 21.69 5.00 -14.50
C ALA A 784 21.13 3.90 -15.42
N GLY A 785 21.45 2.63 -15.14
CA GLY A 785 20.94 1.47 -15.88
C GLY A 785 19.44 1.19 -15.71
N ASN A 786 18.73 1.89 -14.81
CA ASN A 786 17.29 1.68 -14.62
C ASN A 786 16.47 1.96 -15.88
N ARG A 787 16.86 2.96 -16.69
CA ARG A 787 16.16 3.30 -17.95
C ARG A 787 16.29 2.21 -19.02
N GLU A 788 17.43 1.53 -19.06
CA GLU A 788 17.63 0.41 -19.97
C GLU A 788 16.83 -0.81 -19.50
N LEU A 789 16.88 -1.14 -18.20
CA LEU A 789 16.10 -2.23 -17.62
C LEU A 789 14.59 -2.01 -17.74
N SER A 790 14.12 -0.76 -17.61
CA SER A 790 12.71 -0.43 -17.76
C SER A 790 12.21 -0.72 -19.19
N GLN A 791 13.04 -0.46 -20.20
CA GLN A 791 12.74 -0.80 -21.59
C GLN A 791 12.78 -2.31 -21.83
N LEU A 792 13.81 -3.01 -21.32
CA LEU A 792 13.96 -4.45 -21.47
C LEU A 792 12.78 -5.23 -20.87
N PHE A 793 12.38 -4.92 -19.64
CA PHE A 793 11.28 -5.59 -18.96
C PHE A 793 9.91 -4.92 -19.17
N LYS A 794 9.86 -3.84 -19.94
CA LYS A 794 8.65 -3.04 -20.22
C LYS A 794 7.95 -2.60 -18.92
N VAL A 795 8.70 -2.09 -17.96
CA VAL A 795 8.19 -1.62 -16.66
C VAL A 795 8.33 -0.10 -16.51
N SER A 796 7.54 0.50 -15.64
CA SER A 796 7.50 1.97 -15.50
C SER A 796 8.50 2.50 -14.46
N LEU A 797 9.06 3.67 -14.73
CA LEU A 797 9.79 4.48 -13.76
C LEU A 797 8.91 5.62 -13.24
N GLY A 798 9.20 6.08 -12.02
CA GLY A 798 8.69 7.33 -11.48
C GLY A 798 9.51 8.53 -11.97
N PRO A 799 9.12 9.76 -11.56
CA PRO A 799 9.84 10.99 -11.93
C PRO A 799 11.33 10.98 -11.53
N ASP A 800 11.68 10.30 -10.44
CA ASP A 800 13.05 10.22 -9.91
C ASP A 800 13.87 9.03 -10.45
N ASP A 801 13.43 8.43 -11.56
CA ASP A 801 14.06 7.25 -12.21
C ASP A 801 14.12 5.97 -11.33
N PHE A 802 13.44 5.95 -10.17
CA PHE A 802 13.15 4.73 -9.41
C PHE A 802 11.98 3.96 -10.03
N PHE A 803 11.94 2.64 -9.85
CA PHE A 803 10.88 1.81 -10.42
C PHE A 803 9.52 2.06 -9.76
N LYS A 804 8.46 2.16 -10.57
CA LYS A 804 7.07 2.39 -10.14
C LYS A 804 6.32 1.07 -10.01
N GLU A 805 5.83 0.80 -8.82
CA GLU A 805 4.95 -0.33 -8.50
C GLU A 805 3.57 -0.23 -9.18
N ALA A 806 2.87 -1.35 -9.30
CA ALA A 806 1.56 -1.44 -9.92
C ALA A 806 0.49 -0.63 -9.16
N HIS A 807 0.51 -0.72 -7.83
CA HIS A 807 -0.36 0.05 -6.97
C HIS A 807 0.26 0.20 -5.57
N VAL A 808 0.42 1.43 -5.10
CA VAL A 808 1.16 1.76 -3.87
C VAL A 808 0.69 0.97 -2.63
N LYS A 809 -0.63 0.75 -2.45
CA LYS A 809 -1.18 -0.03 -1.32
C LYS A 809 -1.35 -1.53 -1.60
N LEU A 810 -2.10 -1.88 -2.65
CA LEU A 810 -2.55 -3.25 -2.89
C LEU A 810 -1.48 -4.15 -3.54
N ARG A 811 -0.59 -3.57 -4.34
CA ARG A 811 0.39 -4.30 -5.15
C ARG A 811 1.79 -3.64 -5.05
N PRO A 812 2.36 -3.51 -3.84
CA PRO A 812 3.56 -2.70 -3.60
C PRO A 812 4.88 -3.35 -4.05
N VAL A 813 4.85 -4.61 -4.49
CA VAL A 813 6.04 -5.39 -4.92
C VAL A 813 5.91 -5.92 -6.35
N GLU A 814 4.88 -5.48 -7.07
CA GLU A 814 4.56 -5.95 -8.42
C GLU A 814 4.65 -4.78 -9.39
N PHE A 815 4.95 -5.05 -10.65
CA PHE A 815 4.78 -4.10 -11.72
C PHE A 815 3.39 -4.22 -12.38
N GLY A 816 3.02 -3.19 -13.16
CA GLY A 816 1.87 -3.31 -14.05
C GLY A 816 2.03 -4.44 -15.08
N THR A 817 3.28 -4.76 -15.44
CA THR A 817 3.64 -5.91 -16.25
C THR A 817 3.58 -7.19 -15.41
N GLU A 818 2.67 -8.10 -15.77
CA GLU A 818 2.47 -9.36 -15.06
C GLU A 818 3.71 -10.27 -15.12
N GLY A 819 3.95 -11.01 -14.03
CA GLY A 819 5.13 -11.86 -13.88
C GLY A 819 6.44 -11.11 -13.62
N VAL A 820 6.40 -9.77 -13.50
CA VAL A 820 7.56 -8.96 -13.14
C VAL A 820 7.31 -8.28 -11.79
N TYR A 821 8.27 -8.44 -10.87
CA TYR A 821 8.20 -8.04 -9.47
C TYR A 821 9.37 -7.13 -9.09
N LEU A 822 9.28 -6.50 -7.94
CA LEU A 822 10.20 -5.45 -7.49
C LEU A 822 10.48 -5.58 -5.99
N CYS A 823 11.75 -5.48 -5.59
CA CYS A 823 12.11 -5.40 -4.18
C CYS A 823 13.37 -4.56 -3.91
N GLY A 824 13.59 -4.23 -2.64
CA GLY A 824 14.77 -3.52 -2.19
C GLY A 824 14.84 -2.07 -2.67
N MET A 825 16.04 -1.51 -2.73
CA MET A 825 16.22 -0.09 -3.05
C MET A 825 15.98 0.26 -4.52
N ALA A 826 15.78 -0.73 -5.40
CA ALA A 826 15.33 -0.50 -6.78
C ALA A 826 13.97 0.22 -6.82
N HIS A 827 13.12 -0.04 -5.82
CA HIS A 827 11.82 0.59 -5.67
C HIS A 827 11.90 2.04 -5.16
N TYR A 828 12.68 2.24 -4.10
CA TYR A 828 12.88 3.50 -3.39
C TYR A 828 13.89 3.29 -2.25
N PRO A 829 14.62 4.33 -1.77
CA PRO A 829 15.47 4.22 -0.58
C PRO A 829 14.72 3.63 0.62
N LYS A 830 15.37 2.75 1.40
CA LYS A 830 14.81 2.04 2.56
C LYS A 830 15.91 1.41 3.42
N HIS A 831 15.61 1.12 4.68
CA HIS A 831 16.52 0.43 5.58
C HIS A 831 16.64 -1.07 5.27
N ILE A 832 17.68 -1.72 5.80
CA ILE A 832 17.95 -3.15 5.57
C ILE A 832 16.75 -4.03 5.98
N PRO A 833 16.16 -3.90 7.18
CA PRO A 833 14.98 -4.69 7.56
C PRO A 833 13.79 -4.50 6.61
N GLU A 834 13.54 -3.28 6.17
CA GLU A 834 12.46 -2.96 5.21
C GLU A 834 12.72 -3.58 3.83
N ALA A 835 13.99 -3.58 3.38
CA ALA A 835 14.39 -4.21 2.13
C ALA A 835 14.24 -5.74 2.18
N ILE A 836 14.56 -6.36 3.32
CA ILE A 836 14.36 -7.79 3.58
C ILE A 836 12.87 -8.13 3.57
N ASN A 837 12.03 -7.37 4.29
CA ASN A 837 10.57 -7.55 4.29
C ASN A 837 9.99 -7.48 2.87
N GLN A 838 10.39 -6.48 2.09
CA GLN A 838 9.93 -6.34 0.71
C GLN A 838 10.44 -7.46 -0.20
N ALA A 839 11.66 -7.98 0.04
CA ALA A 839 12.22 -9.11 -0.70
C ALA A 839 11.43 -10.40 -0.50
N TYR A 840 11.08 -10.74 0.74
CA TYR A 840 10.19 -11.87 1.03
C TYR A 840 8.78 -11.64 0.47
N GLY A 841 8.28 -10.40 0.51
CA GLY A 841 7.03 -10.03 -0.14
C GLY A 841 7.06 -10.32 -1.65
N ALA A 842 8.11 -9.89 -2.35
CA ALA A 842 8.29 -10.17 -3.78
C ALA A 842 8.45 -11.66 -4.08
N ALA A 843 9.20 -12.40 -3.25
CA ALA A 843 9.36 -13.85 -3.38
C ALA A 843 8.01 -14.58 -3.29
N SER A 844 7.19 -14.24 -2.29
CA SER A 844 5.83 -14.78 -2.12
C SER A 844 4.96 -14.57 -3.36
N ARG A 845 4.99 -13.37 -3.94
CA ARG A 845 4.21 -13.03 -5.13
C ARG A 845 4.73 -13.70 -6.40
N ALA A 846 6.05 -13.84 -6.54
CA ALA A 846 6.66 -14.61 -7.63
C ALA A 846 6.32 -16.11 -7.51
N VAL A 847 6.48 -16.70 -6.33
CA VAL A 847 6.13 -18.11 -6.07
C VAL A 847 4.65 -18.37 -6.26
N THR A 848 3.77 -17.41 -5.97
CA THR A 848 2.33 -17.54 -6.28
C THR A 848 2.11 -17.84 -7.77
N LEU A 849 2.84 -17.16 -8.67
CA LEU A 849 2.80 -17.46 -10.10
C LEU A 849 3.46 -18.82 -10.41
N LEU A 850 4.67 -19.05 -9.92
CA LEU A 850 5.46 -20.24 -10.24
C LEU A 850 4.84 -21.54 -9.70
N ALA A 851 4.05 -21.47 -8.62
CA ALA A 851 3.37 -22.62 -8.04
C ALA A 851 2.27 -23.18 -8.97
N HIS A 852 1.67 -22.37 -9.84
CA HIS A 852 0.65 -22.82 -10.79
C HIS A 852 1.29 -23.46 -12.02
N ASP A 853 0.72 -24.56 -12.51
CA ASP A 853 1.22 -25.25 -13.72
C ASP A 853 0.93 -24.48 -15.00
N THR A 854 -0.15 -23.71 -15.00
CA THR A 854 -0.56 -22.87 -16.11
C THR A 854 -0.86 -21.45 -15.67
N VAL A 855 -0.72 -20.52 -16.61
CA VAL A 855 -1.24 -19.16 -16.51
C VAL A 855 -2.25 -18.97 -17.63
N THR A 856 -3.40 -18.42 -17.27
CA THR A 856 -4.50 -18.18 -18.19
C THR A 856 -4.32 -16.81 -18.83
N VAL A 857 -4.23 -16.75 -20.16
CA VAL A 857 -4.13 -15.50 -20.93
C VAL A 857 -5.51 -15.12 -21.45
N SER A 858 -5.83 -13.83 -21.38
CA SER A 858 -7.11 -13.28 -21.82
C SER A 858 -7.44 -13.66 -23.28
N GLY A 859 -8.71 -13.98 -23.54
CA GLY A 859 -9.24 -14.20 -24.88
C GLY A 859 -9.40 -12.94 -25.74
N SER A 860 -9.19 -11.75 -25.16
CA SER A 860 -9.28 -10.44 -25.82
C SER A 860 -8.03 -10.14 -26.67
N VAL A 861 -7.79 -10.97 -27.69
CA VAL A 861 -6.65 -10.88 -28.62
C VAL A 861 -7.09 -10.50 -30.03
N CYS A 862 -6.16 -10.03 -30.86
CA CYS A 862 -6.45 -9.72 -32.26
C CYS A 862 -6.61 -10.99 -33.10
N GLU A 863 -7.50 -10.95 -34.09
CA GLU A 863 -7.73 -12.02 -35.05
C GLU A 863 -7.84 -11.48 -36.48
N VAL A 864 -7.42 -12.27 -37.46
CA VAL A 864 -7.41 -11.88 -38.88
C VAL A 864 -8.46 -12.67 -39.65
N THR A 865 -9.40 -11.95 -40.26
CA THR A 865 -10.26 -12.49 -41.32
C THR A 865 -9.44 -12.66 -42.60
N GLU A 866 -8.98 -13.89 -42.87
CA GLU A 866 -8.08 -14.22 -43.99
C GLU A 866 -8.57 -13.64 -45.34
N LYS A 867 -9.87 -13.72 -45.60
CA LYS A 867 -10.50 -13.25 -46.86
C LYS A 867 -10.41 -11.74 -47.06
N LYS A 868 -10.40 -10.94 -45.99
CA LYS A 868 -10.30 -9.47 -46.03
C LYS A 868 -8.83 -9.01 -46.05
N CYS A 869 -7.90 -9.86 -45.64
CA CYS A 869 -6.50 -9.50 -45.52
C CYS A 869 -5.86 -9.38 -46.91
N MET A 870 -5.37 -8.20 -47.27
CA MET A 870 -4.68 -7.96 -48.55
C MET A 870 -3.17 -8.22 -48.51
N GLY A 871 -2.63 -8.68 -47.37
CA GLY A 871 -1.21 -9.01 -47.23
C GLY A 871 -0.26 -7.79 -47.23
N CYS A 872 -0.71 -6.60 -46.83
CA CYS A 872 0.09 -5.37 -46.89
C CYS A 872 1.18 -5.24 -45.80
N GLY A 873 1.09 -6.00 -44.71
CA GLY A 873 2.10 -6.00 -43.63
C GLY A 873 2.01 -4.85 -42.63
N ALA A 874 1.09 -3.90 -42.79
CA ALA A 874 0.94 -2.76 -41.88
C ALA A 874 0.70 -3.18 -40.42
N CYS A 875 -0.10 -4.21 -40.19
CA CYS A 875 -0.34 -4.78 -38.86
C CYS A 875 0.94 -5.36 -38.22
N ILE A 876 1.79 -6.02 -39.01
CA ILE A 876 3.06 -6.60 -38.56
C ILE A 876 3.99 -5.48 -38.09
N SER A 877 4.15 -4.43 -38.90
CA SER A 877 4.99 -3.27 -38.54
C SER A 877 4.49 -2.50 -37.32
N ALA A 878 3.19 -2.58 -37.02
CA ALA A 878 2.58 -1.90 -35.88
C ALA A 878 2.76 -2.68 -34.56
N CYS A 879 2.94 -4.00 -34.61
CA CYS A 879 2.97 -4.83 -33.41
C CYS A 879 4.32 -4.75 -32.68
N THR A 880 4.32 -4.20 -31.47
CA THR A 880 5.53 -4.10 -30.61
C THR A 880 5.87 -5.39 -29.86
N TYR A 881 5.05 -6.43 -30.05
CA TYR A 881 5.17 -7.73 -29.40
C TYR A 881 5.58 -8.85 -30.36
N ASN A 882 5.79 -8.52 -31.66
CA ASN A 882 6.05 -9.49 -32.72
C ASN A 882 5.01 -10.63 -32.76
N ALA A 883 3.77 -10.31 -32.42
CA ALA A 883 2.68 -11.29 -32.35
C ALA A 883 2.08 -11.60 -33.72
N ILE A 884 2.48 -10.90 -34.78
CA ILE A 884 1.86 -11.00 -36.11
C ILE A 884 2.92 -11.35 -37.12
N GLU A 885 2.67 -12.38 -37.93
CA GLU A 885 3.57 -12.81 -39.00
C GLU A 885 2.81 -13.07 -40.29
N PHE A 886 3.55 -13.15 -41.40
CA PHE A 886 2.99 -13.65 -42.65
C PHE A 886 3.02 -15.17 -42.70
N ARG A 887 1.87 -15.76 -43.05
CA ARG A 887 1.76 -17.17 -43.40
C ARG A 887 1.28 -17.30 -44.83
N LYS A 888 1.87 -18.24 -45.57
CA LYS A 888 1.43 -18.58 -46.92
C LYS A 888 0.14 -19.40 -46.84
N THR A 889 -0.95 -18.85 -47.34
CA THR A 889 -2.25 -19.53 -47.41
C THR A 889 -2.64 -19.81 -48.86
N ARG A 890 -3.78 -20.48 -49.07
CA ARG A 890 -4.34 -20.69 -50.42
C ARG A 890 -4.71 -19.38 -51.13
N GLN A 891 -4.85 -18.28 -50.39
CA GLN A 891 -5.22 -16.95 -50.90
C GLN A 891 -4.02 -15.97 -50.95
N GLY A 892 -2.78 -16.48 -50.88
CA GLY A 892 -1.55 -15.69 -50.89
C GLY A 892 -0.93 -15.55 -49.49
N ASN A 893 -0.01 -14.59 -49.32
CA ASN A 893 0.57 -14.30 -48.02
C ASN A 893 -0.43 -13.50 -47.17
N LYS A 894 -0.85 -14.04 -46.04
CA LYS A 894 -1.82 -13.44 -45.13
C LYS A 894 -1.21 -13.24 -43.75
N ALA A 895 -1.61 -12.18 -43.08
CA ALA A 895 -1.20 -11.96 -41.69
C ALA A 895 -1.91 -12.98 -40.79
N VAL A 896 -1.20 -13.51 -39.81
CA VAL A 896 -1.73 -14.40 -38.77
C VAL A 896 -1.24 -13.89 -37.43
N VAL A 897 -2.13 -13.88 -36.43
CA VAL A 897 -1.80 -13.47 -35.06
C VAL A 897 -1.48 -14.72 -34.24
N ASN A 898 -0.36 -14.69 -33.53
CA ASN A 898 -0.09 -15.59 -32.43
C ASN A 898 -0.84 -15.09 -31.18
N PRO A 899 -1.92 -15.77 -30.74
CA PRO A 899 -2.76 -15.29 -29.66
C PRO A 899 -2.01 -15.23 -28.32
N ILE A 900 -0.94 -16.02 -28.17
CA ILE A 900 -0.11 -16.07 -26.96
C ILE A 900 0.72 -14.78 -26.79
N LEU A 901 1.25 -14.26 -27.90
CA LEU A 901 2.09 -13.05 -27.89
C LEU A 901 1.26 -11.77 -27.95
N CYS A 902 0.02 -11.86 -28.41
CA CYS A 902 -0.88 -10.72 -28.54
C CYS A 902 -1.28 -10.19 -27.17
N LYS A 903 -1.00 -8.91 -26.88
CA LYS A 903 -1.43 -8.24 -25.65
C LYS A 903 -2.75 -7.48 -25.77
N GLY A 904 -3.44 -7.62 -26.90
CA GLY A 904 -4.75 -7.01 -27.11
C GLY A 904 -4.74 -5.47 -27.09
N ASP A 905 -3.65 -4.83 -27.51
CA ASP A 905 -3.51 -3.36 -27.48
C ASP A 905 -4.36 -2.61 -28.53
N GLY A 906 -4.82 -3.31 -29.56
CA GLY A 906 -5.64 -2.74 -30.63
C GLY A 906 -4.89 -1.85 -31.63
N LEU A 907 -3.57 -1.77 -31.58
CA LEU A 907 -2.82 -0.88 -32.49
C LEU A 907 -2.84 -1.39 -33.93
N CYS A 908 -2.80 -2.71 -34.11
CA CYS A 908 -2.73 -3.34 -35.42
C CYS A 908 -4.04 -3.26 -36.23
N ASN A 909 -5.21 -3.33 -35.58
CA ASN A 909 -6.50 -3.15 -36.26
C ASN A 909 -6.76 -1.69 -36.63
N ALA A 910 -6.37 -0.73 -35.77
CA ALA A 910 -6.44 0.69 -36.12
C ALA A 910 -5.59 1.07 -37.36
N LYS A 911 -4.56 0.27 -37.69
CA LYS A 911 -3.73 0.45 -38.89
C LYS A 911 -4.19 -0.34 -40.11
N CYS A 912 -5.18 -1.22 -39.97
CA CYS A 912 -5.58 -2.12 -41.05
C CYS A 912 -6.46 -1.40 -42.07
N PRO A 913 -6.02 -1.22 -43.33
CA PRO A 913 -6.78 -0.46 -44.31
C PRO A 913 -8.07 -1.15 -44.77
N THR A 914 -8.20 -2.46 -44.52
CA THR A 914 -9.34 -3.26 -44.97
C THR A 914 -10.23 -3.77 -43.83
N GLY A 915 -9.93 -3.40 -42.57
CA GLY A 915 -10.61 -3.96 -41.39
C GLY A 915 -10.48 -5.48 -41.29
N ALA A 916 -9.41 -6.05 -41.85
CA ALA A 916 -9.21 -7.50 -41.87
C ALA A 916 -8.76 -8.07 -40.52
N ILE A 917 -8.04 -7.29 -39.73
CA ILE A 917 -7.65 -7.63 -38.37
C ILE A 917 -8.51 -6.81 -37.41
N TYR A 918 -9.05 -7.45 -36.38
CA TYR A 918 -9.88 -6.81 -35.36
C TYR A 918 -9.48 -7.34 -33.98
N LEU A 919 -9.73 -6.53 -32.94
CA LEU A 919 -9.51 -6.92 -31.55
C LEU A 919 -10.80 -7.57 -31.02
N LYS A 920 -10.73 -8.84 -30.59
CA LYS A 920 -11.86 -9.48 -29.91
C LYS A 920 -12.23 -8.69 -28.65
N HIS A 921 -13.50 -8.68 -28.28
CA HIS A 921 -14.06 -7.87 -27.18
C HIS A 921 -14.10 -6.35 -27.44
N PHE A 922 -13.42 -5.84 -28.46
CA PHE A 922 -13.41 -4.42 -28.84
C PHE A 922 -13.55 -4.29 -30.36
N THR A 923 -14.54 -5.01 -30.91
CA THR A 923 -14.81 -4.96 -32.35
C THR A 923 -15.42 -3.62 -32.74
N ASP A 924 -15.41 -3.30 -34.04
CA ASP A 924 -16.06 -2.08 -34.53
C ASP A 924 -17.55 -2.09 -34.20
N GLU A 925 -18.22 -3.25 -34.19
CA GLU A 925 -19.63 -3.38 -33.80
C GLU A 925 -19.85 -3.07 -32.31
N ASP A 926 -18.99 -3.61 -31.43
CA ASP A 926 -18.99 -3.30 -30.00
C ASP A 926 -18.79 -1.80 -29.71
N LEU A 927 -17.83 -1.17 -30.39
CA LEU A 927 -17.46 0.23 -30.18
C LEU A 927 -18.45 1.20 -30.83
N LEU A 928 -18.91 0.93 -32.05
CA LEU A 928 -19.86 1.80 -32.74
C LEU A 928 -21.23 1.76 -32.06
N SER A 929 -21.71 0.58 -31.63
CA SER A 929 -22.94 0.49 -30.84
C SER A 929 -22.86 1.31 -29.55
N GLN A 930 -21.70 1.32 -28.89
CA GLN A 930 -21.45 2.14 -27.71
C GLN A 930 -21.48 3.65 -28.04
N ILE A 931 -20.87 4.05 -29.15
CA ILE A 931 -20.82 5.44 -29.61
C ILE A 931 -22.21 5.93 -30.04
N ASP A 932 -22.92 5.14 -30.84
CA ASP A 932 -24.27 5.43 -31.33
C ASP A 932 -25.22 5.62 -30.15
N ALA A 933 -25.13 4.76 -29.14
CA ALA A 933 -25.89 4.87 -27.91
C ALA A 933 -25.55 6.13 -27.09
N ALA A 934 -24.34 6.69 -27.22
CA ALA A 934 -23.97 7.94 -26.56
C ALA A 934 -24.53 9.18 -27.27
N VAL A 935 -24.83 9.09 -28.58
CA VAL A 935 -25.28 10.23 -29.40
C VAL A 935 -26.76 10.17 -29.80
N ALA A 936 -27.47 9.10 -29.44
CA ALA A 936 -28.86 8.82 -29.84
C ALA A 936 -29.94 9.77 -29.30
N ASP A 937 -29.58 10.89 -28.67
CA ASP A 937 -30.51 11.98 -28.32
C ASP A 937 -30.54 13.11 -29.38
N GLY A 938 -30.40 12.74 -30.66
CA GLY A 938 -30.51 13.63 -31.84
C GLY A 938 -31.63 13.22 -32.80
#